data_AF-A0A3M2LLL7-F1
#
_entry.id   AF-A0A3M2LLL7-F1
#
_cell.length_a   1.000
_cell.length_b   1.000
_cell.length_c   1.000
_cell.angle_alpha   90.00
_cell.angle_beta   90.00
_cell.angle_gamma   90.00
#
_symmetry.space_group_name_H-M   'P 1'
#
loop_
_entity.id
_entity.type
_entity.pdbx_description
1 polymer ?
#
loop_
_entity_poly.entity_id
_entity_poly.type
_entity_poly.pdbx_seq_one_letter_code
_entity_poly.pdbx_strand_id
1 'polypeptide(L)'
;MNEALPVWGEADVAVVGGSLAGVAAAVAQARAGRRVLLTDPGFALGAELTAANRPWVTAGSVPEPLAGLVGDHVPAGTPVPLRPAAVKLALEDAVLSAGGQLLYGVRWLGTTLDGAVFAGKSGRGVVRCGGLLNAGRGPREGRVWSVEFTGVGGAAAGLSGTHGLAGPGGVRLVDGCRGPGHVYALVNVAEGNRRAALVEATRPLREHPGFAGAEVGAVGTVPLAGGAVPAWAQREDGVWELGGGAAAVDGDDLVDAGELWSVGSLPPAHPSPPPAAPACPSVARTLRTDVLVVGGGTSGASAALGAARAGAETVLVEAGPGPGGTGTHGGVHSYWFGRRAGHAAEIQRLTRETHRALGLRHGGVGRWNIEAKSLALHRALRRAGVQLHYEAQAFDVIKDGDRVVGAVFADAEGHTFAVRARVVVDATGDADLAAWAGAPCAYGAADTHTVMWSALARFDTPSSTVNSFGGLADHTDVQDTTRAVLAARRRAPGAHDHAALPVARETRHLAGQVTLTLTDQLIGRRWPDAVTVHFSNHDLKGKGEALWPQLGLIPPNLEIDVPYRALLPRNVTGLLVTGKAISATHDALPALRMQADLENLGEVTGLAAARCAAGDVPPHRLDVAALQAELERRGRLPARRPAPRVPPTPALVEELGRRLPLHSYSDMGRREVFRGVIPFVHLALDQRPATTEALTAALDRATGQLRTVLAQLLVLHGQRAGADVLVAELTETLAGPALPPRTSAIREAQLPPDQSAMPDPCYLLHTLALARDPRAIPLWERVAALLDAEEAAFRDPAAAPFSWVDAVCAGAERLGDPAAVPALTALRDRPALHGQWRTGGVEPDDLQERRALLELAIARALAACGSPRGHRTLVAYLADNRALLAAQAHTRLTLLTGVDHGADRAAWLAHLAREDPPAPRPLPSAHDPHRHDTPALIPSRDPAQGALP
;
A
#
# COMPACT_ATOMS: atom_id res chain seq x y z
N MET A 1 -8.38 20.35 22.72
CA MET A 1 -8.56 19.73 21.39
C MET A 1 -9.94 20.13 20.89
N ASN A 2 -10.03 21.27 20.20
CA ASN A 2 -11.24 21.85 19.63
C ASN A 2 -11.01 22.16 18.14
N GLU A 3 -10.29 21.28 17.43
CA GLU A 3 -10.26 21.33 15.97
C GLU A 3 -11.50 20.59 15.45
N ALA A 4 -12.17 21.17 14.45
CA ALA A 4 -13.27 20.52 13.76
C ALA A 4 -12.77 19.22 13.13
N LEU A 5 -13.45 18.10 13.41
CA LEU A 5 -13.08 16.81 12.84
C LEU A 5 -13.28 16.80 11.32
N PRO A 6 -12.39 16.16 10.54
CA PRO A 6 -12.58 16.00 9.11
C PRO A 6 -13.85 15.18 8.84
N VAL A 7 -14.57 15.55 7.79
CA VAL A 7 -15.79 14.86 7.36
C VAL A 7 -15.41 13.73 6.42
N TRP A 8 -15.68 12.50 6.80
CA TRP A 8 -15.39 11.30 5.99
C TRP A 8 -16.58 10.86 5.13
N GLY A 9 -17.75 11.41 5.38
CA GLY A 9 -18.94 11.15 4.58
C GLY A 9 -20.15 11.89 5.11
N GLU A 10 -21.16 12.00 4.26
CA GLU A 10 -22.47 12.55 4.62
C GLU A 10 -23.56 11.56 4.22
N ALA A 11 -24.49 11.30 5.14
CA ALA A 11 -25.60 10.38 4.95
C ALA A 11 -26.83 10.89 5.69
N ASP A 12 -28.01 10.42 5.34
CA ASP A 12 -29.19 10.61 6.17
C ASP A 12 -29.17 9.58 7.31
N VAL A 13 -28.72 8.35 7.01
CA VAL A 13 -28.53 7.26 7.99
C VAL A 13 -27.13 6.65 7.84
N ALA A 14 -26.36 6.62 8.93
CA ALA A 14 -25.13 5.84 9.01
C ALA A 14 -25.43 4.45 9.62
N VAL A 15 -24.93 3.39 9.00
CA VAL A 15 -25.04 2.02 9.52
C VAL A 15 -23.65 1.56 9.98
N VAL A 16 -23.51 1.25 11.26
CA VAL A 16 -22.24 0.79 11.85
C VAL A 16 -22.22 -0.73 11.86
N GLY A 17 -21.22 -1.35 11.23
CA GLY A 17 -21.01 -2.80 11.21
C GLY A 17 -21.49 -3.46 9.92
N GLY A 18 -20.56 -4.06 9.17
CA GLY A 18 -20.83 -4.76 7.90
C GLY A 18 -21.33 -6.19 8.06
N SER A 19 -22.08 -6.49 9.11
CA SER A 19 -22.76 -7.78 9.32
C SER A 19 -23.83 -8.01 8.24
N LEU A 20 -24.35 -9.24 8.12
CA LEU A 20 -25.50 -9.47 7.23
C LEU A 20 -26.68 -8.57 7.63
N ALA A 21 -26.92 -8.38 8.94
CA ALA A 21 -27.89 -7.43 9.50
C ALA A 21 -27.61 -5.99 9.06
N GLY A 22 -26.36 -5.53 9.16
CA GLY A 22 -25.98 -4.19 8.72
C GLY A 22 -26.17 -3.97 7.22
N VAL A 23 -25.81 -4.96 6.40
CA VAL A 23 -26.03 -4.89 4.94
C VAL A 23 -27.51 -4.77 4.61
N ALA A 24 -28.36 -5.62 5.18
CA ALA A 24 -29.79 -5.57 4.92
C ALA A 24 -30.44 -4.26 5.41
N ALA A 25 -30.04 -3.77 6.59
CA ALA A 25 -30.46 -2.47 7.08
C ALA A 25 -30.06 -1.35 6.12
N ALA A 26 -28.82 -1.36 5.63
CA ALA A 26 -28.34 -0.37 4.68
C ALA A 26 -29.12 -0.41 3.36
N VAL A 27 -29.32 -1.60 2.79
CA VAL A 27 -30.09 -1.80 1.56
C VAL A 27 -31.54 -1.34 1.72
N ALA A 28 -32.18 -1.67 2.85
CA ALA A 28 -33.56 -1.27 3.11
C ALA A 28 -33.71 0.25 3.24
N GLN A 29 -32.79 0.91 3.97
CA GLN A 29 -32.80 2.37 4.11
C GLN A 29 -32.53 3.07 2.77
N ALA A 30 -31.62 2.52 1.95
CA ALA A 30 -31.31 3.09 0.64
C ALA A 30 -32.48 2.92 -0.34
N ARG A 31 -33.14 1.75 -0.36
CA ARG A 31 -34.38 1.50 -1.12
C ARG A 31 -35.54 2.40 -0.67
N ALA A 32 -35.54 2.87 0.57
CA ALA A 32 -36.47 3.86 1.08
C ALA A 32 -36.12 5.32 0.65
N GLY A 33 -35.15 5.51 -0.24
CA GLY A 33 -34.75 6.80 -0.79
C GLY A 33 -33.82 7.62 0.09
N ARG A 34 -33.26 7.03 1.16
CA ARG A 34 -32.31 7.72 2.05
C ARG A 34 -30.89 7.59 1.52
N ARG A 35 -30.05 8.60 1.74
CA ARG A 35 -28.60 8.49 1.58
C ARG A 35 -28.05 7.67 2.74
N VAL A 36 -27.40 6.55 2.43
CA VAL A 36 -26.92 5.61 3.44
C VAL A 36 -25.41 5.43 3.31
N LEU A 37 -24.71 5.43 4.44
CA LEU A 37 -23.30 5.06 4.52
C LEU A 37 -23.13 3.92 5.51
N LEU A 38 -22.70 2.76 5.00
CA LEU A 38 -22.41 1.56 5.80
C LEU A 38 -20.91 1.49 6.10
N THR A 39 -20.55 1.37 7.37
CA THR A 39 -19.16 1.26 7.83
C THR A 39 -18.82 -0.16 8.29
N ASP A 40 -17.61 -0.65 8.05
CA ASP A 40 -17.07 -1.86 8.71
C ASP A 40 -15.64 -1.61 9.21
N PRO A 41 -15.27 -2.11 10.41
CA PRO A 41 -13.91 -1.95 10.96
C PRO A 41 -12.86 -2.79 10.22
N GLY A 42 -13.28 -3.82 9.49
CA GLY A 42 -12.44 -4.55 8.55
C GLY A 42 -12.61 -4.05 7.13
N PHE A 43 -12.18 -4.88 6.18
CA PHE A 43 -12.25 -4.55 4.76
C PHE A 43 -13.26 -5.43 4.01
N ALA A 44 -14.18 -6.13 4.68
CA ALA A 44 -15.10 -7.09 4.06
C ALA A 44 -16.45 -7.14 4.79
N LEU A 45 -17.53 -7.33 4.04
CA LEU A 45 -18.89 -7.51 4.58
C LEU A 45 -19.20 -8.97 4.87
N GLY A 46 -20.28 -9.20 5.63
CA GLY A 46 -20.81 -10.53 5.96
C GLY A 46 -19.86 -11.34 6.83
N ALA A 47 -19.29 -10.70 7.86
CA ALA A 47 -18.27 -11.25 8.74
C ALA A 47 -18.60 -12.63 9.33
N GLU A 48 -19.87 -12.91 9.54
CA GLU A 48 -20.43 -14.16 10.05
C GLU A 48 -20.14 -15.34 9.11
N LEU A 49 -19.99 -15.06 7.81
CA LEU A 49 -19.64 -16.05 6.79
C LEU A 49 -18.18 -15.88 6.36
N THR A 50 -17.77 -14.65 6.05
CA THR A 50 -16.49 -14.35 5.40
C THR A 50 -15.36 -14.32 6.41
N ALA A 51 -15.46 -13.48 7.45
CA ALA A 51 -14.42 -13.33 8.46
C ALA A 51 -14.31 -14.56 9.36
N ALA A 52 -15.43 -15.24 9.64
CA ALA A 52 -15.46 -16.48 10.42
C ALA A 52 -15.00 -17.71 9.61
N ASN A 53 -14.75 -17.55 8.31
CA ASN A 53 -14.41 -18.60 7.37
C ASN A 53 -15.42 -19.77 7.40
N ARG A 54 -16.71 -19.43 7.34
CA ARG A 54 -17.85 -20.35 7.26
C ARG A 54 -18.69 -20.03 6.02
N PRO A 55 -18.15 -20.19 4.80
CA PRO A 55 -18.81 -19.70 3.61
C PRO A 55 -19.82 -20.73 3.06
N TRP A 56 -20.79 -21.13 3.87
CA TRP A 56 -21.92 -21.95 3.40
C TRP A 56 -23.20 -21.50 4.07
N VAL A 57 -24.30 -21.66 3.35
CA VAL A 57 -25.66 -21.31 3.78
C VAL A 57 -26.58 -22.50 3.55
N THR A 58 -27.76 -22.50 4.13
CA THR A 58 -28.77 -23.53 3.87
C THR A 58 -29.77 -23.00 2.85
N ALA A 59 -30.01 -23.74 1.77
CA ALA A 59 -30.99 -23.38 0.74
C ALA A 59 -32.39 -23.20 1.36
N GLY A 60 -33.13 -22.19 0.91
CA GLY A 60 -34.40 -21.76 1.52
C GLY A 60 -34.27 -20.74 2.66
N SER A 61 -33.07 -20.63 3.24
CA SER A 61 -32.75 -19.79 4.41
C SER A 61 -31.62 -18.80 4.06
N VAL A 62 -31.70 -18.20 2.87
CA VAL A 62 -30.63 -17.40 2.24
C VAL A 62 -31.03 -15.92 2.21
N PRO A 63 -30.19 -14.99 2.73
CA PRO A 63 -30.44 -13.56 2.59
C PRO A 63 -30.57 -13.14 1.13
N GLU A 64 -31.49 -12.21 0.82
CA GLU A 64 -31.73 -11.72 -0.54
C GLU A 64 -30.45 -11.33 -1.31
N PRO A 65 -29.47 -10.62 -0.71
CA PRO A 65 -28.21 -10.31 -1.40
C PRO A 65 -27.40 -11.52 -1.85
N LEU A 66 -27.62 -12.70 -1.25
CA LEU A 66 -26.89 -13.93 -1.52
C LEU A 66 -27.72 -14.96 -2.32
N ALA A 67 -29.01 -14.71 -2.55
CA ALA A 67 -29.91 -15.65 -3.21
C ALA A 67 -29.40 -16.09 -4.60
N GLY A 68 -28.87 -15.14 -5.38
CA GLY A 68 -28.30 -15.41 -6.70
C GLY A 68 -27.07 -16.32 -6.69
N LEU A 69 -26.43 -16.54 -5.54
CA LEU A 69 -25.29 -17.46 -5.42
C LEU A 69 -25.70 -18.92 -5.16
N VAL A 70 -26.95 -19.16 -4.74
CA VAL A 70 -27.44 -20.49 -4.35
C VAL A 70 -28.11 -21.21 -5.51
N GLY A 71 -28.72 -20.47 -6.45
CA GLY A 71 -29.38 -20.99 -7.64
C GLY A 71 -30.79 -21.51 -7.37
N ASP A 72 -31.73 -21.22 -8.27
CA ASP A 72 -33.17 -21.38 -8.04
C ASP A 72 -33.65 -22.85 -7.93
N HIS A 73 -32.79 -23.81 -8.27
CA HIS A 73 -33.15 -25.23 -8.41
C HIS A 73 -32.63 -26.11 -7.26
N VAL A 74 -31.98 -25.52 -6.25
CA VAL A 74 -31.45 -26.27 -5.10
C VAL A 74 -32.56 -26.51 -4.07
N PRO A 75 -32.83 -27.78 -3.66
CA PRO A 75 -33.87 -28.07 -2.67
C PRO A 75 -33.64 -27.38 -1.32
N ALA A 76 -34.70 -26.87 -0.70
CA ALA A 76 -34.64 -26.28 0.63
C ALA A 76 -34.06 -27.27 1.67
N GLY A 77 -33.30 -26.75 2.64
CA GLY A 77 -32.59 -27.57 3.62
C GLY A 77 -31.22 -28.10 3.16
N THR A 78 -30.87 -27.93 1.88
CA THR A 78 -29.56 -28.36 1.34
C THR A 78 -28.46 -27.35 1.73
N PRO A 79 -27.35 -27.77 2.35
CA PRO A 79 -26.20 -26.89 2.55
C PRO A 79 -25.54 -26.52 1.22
N VAL A 80 -25.35 -25.23 0.99
CA VAL A 80 -24.78 -24.68 -0.23
C VAL A 80 -23.46 -23.94 0.05
N PRO A 81 -22.36 -24.39 -0.57
CA PRO A 81 -21.06 -23.72 -0.53
C PRO A 81 -21.11 -22.37 -1.23
N LEU A 82 -20.39 -21.41 -0.68
CA LEU A 82 -20.14 -20.13 -1.31
C LEU A 82 -18.63 -19.88 -1.38
N ARG A 83 -18.22 -19.06 -2.36
CA ARG A 83 -16.88 -18.48 -2.36
C ARG A 83 -16.90 -17.20 -1.54
N PRO A 84 -16.03 -17.01 -0.52
CA PRO A 84 -15.96 -15.78 0.24
C PRO A 84 -15.82 -14.53 -0.63
N ALA A 85 -15.04 -14.59 -1.72
CA ALA A 85 -14.98 -13.48 -2.67
C ALA A 85 -16.35 -13.15 -3.29
N ALA A 86 -17.12 -14.16 -3.69
CA ALA A 86 -18.45 -13.99 -4.27
C ALA A 86 -19.45 -13.46 -3.23
N VAL A 87 -19.36 -13.91 -1.97
CA VAL A 87 -20.18 -13.37 -0.87
C VAL A 87 -19.88 -11.89 -0.64
N LYS A 88 -18.58 -11.53 -0.55
CA LYS A 88 -18.15 -10.13 -0.37
C LYS A 88 -18.66 -9.24 -1.51
N LEU A 89 -18.47 -9.69 -2.75
CA LEU A 89 -18.95 -8.99 -3.95
C LEU A 89 -20.47 -8.81 -3.96
N ALA A 90 -21.24 -9.89 -3.70
CA ALA A 90 -22.69 -9.82 -3.72
C ALA A 90 -23.25 -8.86 -2.65
N LEU A 91 -22.65 -8.84 -1.46
CA LEU A 91 -23.04 -7.90 -0.39
C LEU A 91 -22.67 -6.45 -0.72
N GLU A 92 -21.48 -6.21 -1.30
CA GLU A 92 -21.09 -4.88 -1.77
C GLU A 92 -22.03 -4.38 -2.87
N ASP A 93 -22.27 -5.22 -3.88
CA ASP A 93 -23.12 -4.90 -5.02
C ASP A 93 -24.55 -4.63 -4.57
N ALA A 94 -25.06 -5.35 -3.58
CA ALA A 94 -26.38 -5.08 -3.01
C ALA A 94 -26.47 -3.67 -2.39
N VAL A 95 -25.47 -3.27 -1.59
CA VAL A 95 -25.44 -1.92 -0.99
C VAL A 95 -25.30 -0.84 -2.06
N LEU A 96 -24.35 -0.99 -2.98
CA LEU A 96 -24.05 -0.01 -4.02
C LEU A 96 -25.21 0.13 -5.02
N SER A 97 -25.82 -0.97 -5.44
CA SER A 97 -26.95 -0.96 -6.38
C SER A 97 -28.23 -0.39 -5.77
N ALA A 98 -28.37 -0.44 -4.45
CA ALA A 98 -29.45 0.25 -3.73
C ALA A 98 -29.20 1.76 -3.58
N GLY A 99 -28.04 2.28 -3.99
CA GLY A 99 -27.64 3.68 -3.83
C GLY A 99 -26.92 3.99 -2.51
N GLY A 100 -26.56 2.96 -1.73
CA GLY A 100 -25.76 3.10 -0.52
C GLY A 100 -24.27 3.29 -0.80
N GLN A 101 -23.56 3.79 0.21
CA GLN A 101 -22.10 3.98 0.21
C GLN A 101 -21.44 3.08 1.25
N LEU A 102 -20.15 2.81 1.07
CA LEU A 102 -19.35 1.98 1.96
C LEU A 102 -18.15 2.78 2.50
N LEU A 103 -17.75 2.47 3.73
CA LEU A 103 -16.52 2.97 4.33
C LEU A 103 -15.85 1.85 5.15
N TYR A 104 -14.68 1.38 4.71
CA TYR A 104 -13.94 0.30 5.37
C TYR A 104 -12.82 0.81 6.29
N GLY A 105 -12.37 -0.06 7.20
CA GLY A 105 -11.21 0.21 8.05
C GLY A 105 -11.46 1.28 9.12
N VAL A 106 -12.72 1.52 9.48
CA VAL A 106 -13.13 2.55 10.43
C VAL A 106 -13.88 1.96 11.62
N ARG A 107 -13.50 2.38 12.83
CA ARG A 107 -14.06 1.94 14.11
C ARG A 107 -14.90 3.05 14.70
N TRP A 108 -16.14 2.74 15.07
CA TRP A 108 -17.02 3.71 15.71
C TRP A 108 -16.53 4.04 17.13
N LEU A 109 -16.42 5.33 17.43
CA LEU A 109 -16.01 5.85 18.74
C LEU A 109 -17.15 6.41 19.57
N GLY A 110 -18.26 6.78 18.93
CA GLY A 110 -19.39 7.45 19.57
C GLY A 110 -20.11 8.44 18.65
N THR A 111 -20.96 9.28 19.21
CA THR A 111 -21.76 10.28 18.48
C THR A 111 -21.48 11.68 18.98
N THR A 112 -21.72 12.66 18.10
CA THR A 112 -21.65 14.10 18.33
C THR A 112 -22.91 14.76 17.79
N LEU A 113 -23.08 16.07 18.00
CA LEU A 113 -24.18 16.85 17.40
C LEU A 113 -24.17 16.77 15.86
N ASP A 114 -22.99 16.67 15.25
CA ASP A 114 -22.81 16.68 13.80
C ASP A 114 -22.92 15.30 13.15
N GLY A 115 -23.00 14.21 13.94
CA GLY A 115 -23.07 12.83 13.43
C GLY A 115 -22.24 11.82 14.22
N ALA A 116 -21.82 10.73 13.58
CA ALA A 116 -21.06 9.65 14.21
C ALA A 116 -19.54 9.82 14.01
N VAL A 117 -18.77 9.62 15.08
CA VAL A 117 -17.30 9.75 15.08
C VAL A 117 -16.65 8.39 14.93
N PHE A 118 -15.64 8.33 14.08
CA PHE A 118 -14.89 7.12 13.79
C PHE A 118 -13.39 7.35 13.96
N ALA A 119 -12.68 6.28 14.32
CA ALA A 119 -11.24 6.16 14.27
C ALA A 119 -10.83 5.25 13.12
N GLY A 120 -9.72 5.58 12.47
CA GLY A 120 -9.13 4.76 11.42
C GLY A 120 -7.64 5.06 11.31
N LYS A 121 -7.03 4.54 10.25
CA LYS A 121 -5.63 4.85 9.93
C LYS A 121 -5.40 6.34 9.68
N SER A 122 -6.43 7.07 9.26
CA SER A 122 -6.41 8.52 9.02
C SER A 122 -6.58 9.37 10.28
N GLY A 123 -6.53 8.77 11.47
CA GLY A 123 -6.84 9.44 12.73
C GLY A 123 -8.33 9.35 13.06
N ARG A 124 -8.97 10.49 13.33
CA ARG A 124 -10.40 10.58 13.67
C ARG A 124 -11.16 11.41 12.65
N GLY A 125 -12.39 11.03 12.34
CA GLY A 125 -13.27 11.80 11.48
C GLY A 125 -14.73 11.58 11.81
N VAL A 126 -15.59 12.41 11.21
CA VAL A 126 -17.04 12.37 11.41
C VAL A 126 -17.75 11.94 10.14
N VAL A 127 -18.73 11.06 10.26
CA VAL A 127 -19.77 10.86 9.25
C VAL A 127 -20.96 11.69 9.68
N ARG A 128 -21.29 12.72 8.90
CA ARG A 128 -22.45 13.56 9.21
C ARG A 128 -23.72 12.80 8.88
N CYS A 129 -24.59 12.63 9.87
CA CYS A 129 -25.83 11.89 9.71
C CYS A 129 -26.95 12.30 10.66
N GLY A 130 -28.19 12.20 10.20
CA GLY A 130 -29.38 12.43 11.01
C GLY A 130 -29.83 11.21 11.81
N GLY A 131 -29.46 10.00 11.40
CA GLY A 131 -29.74 8.75 12.10
C GLY A 131 -28.54 7.81 12.12
N LEU A 132 -28.44 7.01 13.18
CA LEU A 132 -27.41 5.98 13.35
C LEU A 132 -28.06 4.64 13.64
N LEU A 133 -27.69 3.60 12.89
CA LEU A 133 -28.06 2.22 13.15
C LEU A 133 -26.80 1.43 13.51
N ASN A 134 -26.74 0.92 14.74
CA ASN A 134 -25.61 0.10 15.17
C ASN A 134 -25.91 -1.38 14.95
N ALA A 135 -25.38 -1.94 13.87
CA ALA A 135 -25.30 -3.37 13.57
C ALA A 135 -23.87 -3.92 13.84
N GLY A 136 -23.13 -3.22 14.71
CA GLY A 136 -21.77 -3.53 15.11
C GLY A 136 -21.68 -4.90 15.77
N ARG A 137 -20.48 -5.47 15.73
CA ARG A 137 -20.20 -6.77 16.31
C ARG A 137 -20.20 -6.61 17.83
N GLY A 138 -21.20 -7.13 18.53
CA GLY A 138 -21.17 -7.21 20.00
C GLY A 138 -19.99 -8.06 20.51
N PRO A 139 -19.74 -8.10 21.84
CA PRO A 139 -18.63 -8.86 22.42
C PRO A 139 -18.66 -10.32 21.96
N ARG A 140 -17.56 -10.79 21.36
CA ARG A 140 -17.46 -12.16 20.84
C ARG A 140 -16.79 -13.07 21.85
N GLU A 141 -17.57 -13.60 22.79
CA GLU A 141 -17.17 -14.78 23.56
C GLU A 141 -17.49 -16.05 22.75
N GLY A 142 -16.65 -16.35 21.76
CA GLY A 142 -16.82 -17.53 20.91
C GLY A 142 -15.71 -18.54 21.11
N ARG A 143 -16.08 -19.76 21.50
CA ARG A 143 -15.13 -20.89 21.64
C ARG A 143 -14.93 -21.67 20.35
N VAL A 144 -15.81 -21.53 19.36
CA VAL A 144 -15.76 -22.30 18.12
C VAL A 144 -15.16 -21.48 16.98
N TRP A 145 -14.18 -22.06 16.29
CA TRP A 145 -13.44 -21.45 15.17
C TRP A 145 -13.41 -22.38 13.96
N SER A 146 -13.31 -21.81 12.76
CA SER A 146 -13.21 -22.58 11.51
C SER A 146 -11.77 -22.57 10.96
N VAL A 147 -11.27 -23.74 10.56
CA VAL A 147 -9.99 -23.92 9.88
C VAL A 147 -10.22 -24.71 8.59
N GLU A 148 -9.82 -24.15 7.45
CA GLU A 148 -9.99 -24.80 6.15
C GLU A 148 -8.77 -25.65 5.77
N PHE A 149 -9.03 -26.83 5.21
CA PHE A 149 -8.04 -27.75 4.67
C PHE A 149 -8.36 -28.10 3.21
N THR A 150 -7.31 -28.34 2.42
CA THR A 150 -7.41 -28.75 1.00
C THR A 150 -6.52 -29.94 0.70
N GLY A 151 -6.84 -30.71 -0.35
CA GLY A 151 -6.05 -31.88 -0.75
C GLY A 151 -6.23 -33.08 0.16
N VAL A 152 -7.36 -33.15 0.86
CA VAL A 152 -7.75 -34.28 1.72
C VAL A 152 -8.15 -35.47 0.82
N GLY A 153 -7.55 -36.64 1.04
CA GLY A 153 -7.81 -37.86 0.26
C GLY A 153 -9.11 -38.57 0.63
N GLY A 154 -9.56 -39.49 -0.23
CA GLY A 154 -10.85 -40.19 -0.12
C GLY A 154 -11.09 -41.01 1.16
N ALA A 155 -10.06 -41.26 1.98
CA ALA A 155 -10.21 -41.87 3.31
C ALA A 155 -10.84 -40.93 4.36
N ALA A 156 -11.06 -39.65 4.06
CA ALA A 156 -11.81 -38.73 4.94
C ALA A 156 -13.33 -38.84 4.80
N ALA A 157 -13.82 -39.47 3.72
CA ALA A 157 -15.24 -39.74 3.48
C ALA A 157 -15.75 -40.76 4.53
N GLY A 158 -16.23 -40.27 5.67
CA GLY A 158 -16.65 -41.09 6.81
C GLY A 158 -16.33 -40.49 8.19
N LEU A 159 -15.57 -39.39 8.25
CA LEU A 159 -15.28 -38.68 9.50
C LEU A 159 -16.36 -37.67 9.92
N SER A 160 -17.38 -37.44 9.11
CA SER A 160 -18.52 -36.57 9.44
C SER A 160 -19.22 -37.11 10.70
N GLY A 161 -18.90 -36.56 11.87
CA GLY A 161 -19.55 -36.90 13.14
C GLY A 161 -18.74 -37.68 14.18
N THR A 162 -17.42 -37.90 13.99
CA THR A 162 -16.65 -38.83 14.86
C THR A 162 -16.13 -38.26 16.19
N HIS A 163 -16.10 -36.94 16.38
CA HIS A 163 -15.89 -36.30 17.69
C HIS A 163 -16.92 -35.20 17.90
N GLY A 164 -17.77 -35.33 18.93
CA GLY A 164 -18.73 -34.30 19.29
C GLY A 164 -18.02 -32.97 19.60
N LEU A 165 -18.64 -31.84 19.25
CA LEU A 165 -18.21 -30.49 19.70
C LEU A 165 -18.41 -30.27 21.21
N ALA A 166 -18.95 -31.28 21.90
CA ALA A 166 -19.21 -31.27 23.34
C ALA A 166 -17.90 -31.31 24.12
N GLY A 167 -17.50 -30.15 24.64
CA GLY A 167 -16.32 -29.97 25.49
C GLY A 167 -15.14 -29.27 24.79
N PRO A 168 -14.22 -28.65 25.56
CA PRO A 168 -13.01 -28.03 25.00
C PRO A 168 -12.10 -29.05 24.31
N GLY A 169 -11.59 -28.70 23.12
CA GLY A 169 -10.79 -29.58 22.27
C GLY A 169 -11.61 -30.41 21.27
N GLY A 170 -12.95 -30.28 21.27
CA GLY A 170 -13.81 -30.93 20.29
C GLY A 170 -13.59 -30.39 18.87
N VAL A 171 -13.43 -31.31 17.91
CA VAL A 171 -13.26 -30.99 16.48
C VAL A 171 -14.37 -31.66 15.68
N ARG A 172 -15.20 -30.87 15.00
CA ARG A 172 -16.18 -31.36 14.02
C ARG A 172 -15.69 -31.04 12.62
N LEU A 173 -15.62 -32.05 11.77
CA LEU A 173 -15.30 -31.89 10.37
C LEU A 173 -16.58 -31.69 9.55
N VAL A 174 -16.53 -30.73 8.65
CA VAL A 174 -17.57 -30.42 7.68
C VAL A 174 -16.92 -30.56 6.32
N ASP A 175 -17.47 -31.43 5.47
CA ASP A 175 -16.99 -31.54 4.10
C ASP A 175 -17.03 -30.17 3.44
N GLY A 176 -15.89 -29.78 2.90
CA GLY A 176 -15.72 -28.51 2.23
C GLY A 176 -16.50 -28.56 0.95
N CYS A 177 -17.44 -27.66 0.80
CA CYS A 177 -18.42 -27.77 -0.26
C CYS A 177 -17.87 -27.23 -1.63
N ARG A 178 -16.55 -27.26 -1.84
CA ARG A 178 -15.89 -26.78 -3.07
C ARG A 178 -15.32 -27.89 -3.96
N GLY A 179 -15.72 -29.13 -3.71
CA GLY A 179 -15.33 -30.31 -4.47
C GLY A 179 -14.50 -31.29 -3.64
N PRO A 180 -14.19 -32.48 -4.19
CA PRO A 180 -13.47 -33.53 -3.48
C PRO A 180 -12.16 -33.02 -2.86
N GLY A 181 -11.97 -33.31 -1.57
CA GLY A 181 -10.74 -33.03 -0.83
C GLY A 181 -10.64 -31.65 -0.16
N HIS A 182 -11.72 -30.89 -0.09
CA HIS A 182 -11.85 -29.73 0.78
C HIS A 182 -12.56 -30.14 2.08
N VAL A 183 -12.09 -29.67 3.25
CA VAL A 183 -12.72 -29.94 4.56
C VAL A 183 -12.55 -28.72 5.48
N TYR A 184 -13.58 -28.34 6.22
CA TYR A 184 -13.51 -27.36 7.30
C TYR A 184 -13.52 -28.07 8.65
N ALA A 185 -12.58 -27.72 9.53
CA ALA A 185 -12.59 -28.14 10.92
C ALA A 185 -13.18 -27.03 11.80
N LEU A 186 -14.32 -27.33 12.42
CA LEU A 186 -14.92 -26.52 13.47
C LEU A 186 -14.33 -26.97 14.80
N VAL A 187 -13.64 -26.07 15.48
CA VAL A 187 -12.85 -26.40 16.66
C VAL A 187 -13.30 -25.59 17.86
N ASN A 188 -13.74 -26.28 18.90
CA ASN A 188 -14.08 -25.71 20.20
C ASN A 188 -12.81 -25.61 21.07
N VAL A 189 -12.40 -24.41 21.48
CA VAL A 189 -11.23 -24.18 22.33
C VAL A 189 -11.62 -23.55 23.68
N ALA A 190 -10.96 -24.00 24.76
CA ALA A 190 -11.25 -23.53 26.12
C ALA A 190 -11.02 -22.01 26.29
N GLU A 191 -9.90 -21.52 25.74
CA GLU A 191 -9.51 -20.11 25.74
C GLU A 191 -9.58 -19.59 24.29
N GLY A 192 -10.71 -18.92 23.97
CA GLY A 192 -11.18 -18.58 22.62
C GLY A 192 -10.26 -17.70 21.79
N ASN A 193 -9.21 -18.26 21.17
CA ASN A 193 -8.44 -17.55 20.15
C ASN A 193 -8.08 -18.42 18.94
N ARG A 194 -8.07 -17.80 17.75
CA ARG A 194 -7.76 -18.43 16.45
C ARG A 194 -6.51 -19.30 16.42
N ARG A 195 -5.50 -18.98 17.23
CA ARG A 195 -4.20 -19.67 17.24
C ARG A 195 -4.32 -21.02 17.94
N ALA A 196 -5.06 -21.07 19.04
CA ALA A 196 -5.41 -22.33 19.70
C ALA A 196 -6.23 -23.22 18.75
N ALA A 197 -7.20 -22.63 18.04
CA ALA A 197 -8.01 -23.37 17.06
C ALA A 197 -7.16 -24.00 15.95
N LEU A 198 -6.18 -23.26 15.38
CA LEU A 198 -5.25 -23.82 14.40
C LEU A 198 -4.44 -25.00 14.95
N VAL A 199 -3.95 -24.89 16.18
CA VAL A 199 -3.15 -25.95 16.82
C VAL A 199 -4.02 -27.18 17.07
N GLU A 200 -5.19 -27.02 17.65
CA GLU A 200 -6.11 -28.14 17.93
C GLU A 200 -6.69 -28.74 16.65
N ALA A 201 -7.02 -27.95 15.63
CA ALA A 201 -7.46 -28.44 14.32
C ALA A 201 -6.42 -29.40 13.70
N THR A 202 -5.15 -29.01 13.73
CA THR A 202 -4.08 -29.80 13.10
C THR A 202 -3.64 -31.01 13.92
N ARG A 203 -4.05 -31.13 15.19
CA ARG A 203 -3.64 -32.22 16.08
C ARG A 203 -4.21 -33.59 15.68
N PRO A 204 -5.54 -33.81 15.60
CA PRO A 204 -6.12 -35.09 15.22
C PRO A 204 -5.91 -35.41 13.74
N LEU A 205 -5.78 -34.37 12.90
CA LEU A 205 -5.67 -34.52 11.46
C LEU A 205 -4.30 -34.99 10.98
N ARG A 206 -3.23 -34.80 11.77
CA ARG A 206 -1.89 -35.30 11.42
C ARG A 206 -1.76 -36.82 11.46
N GLU A 207 -2.55 -37.45 12.32
CA GLU A 207 -2.54 -38.89 12.53
C GLU A 207 -3.53 -39.60 11.59
N HIS A 208 -4.40 -38.83 10.93
CA HIS A 208 -5.42 -39.36 10.03
C HIS A 208 -4.89 -39.56 8.60
N PRO A 209 -4.92 -40.79 8.03
CA PRO A 209 -4.40 -41.08 6.70
C PRO A 209 -5.01 -40.24 5.57
N GLY A 210 -6.29 -39.86 5.69
CA GLY A 210 -6.98 -38.99 4.73
C GLY A 210 -6.41 -37.57 4.64
N PHE A 211 -5.70 -37.09 5.66
CA PHE A 211 -5.08 -35.76 5.68
C PHE A 211 -3.58 -35.82 5.36
N ALA A 212 -3.06 -37.00 5.00
CA ALA A 212 -1.68 -37.16 4.54
C ALA A 212 -1.45 -36.35 3.25
N GLY A 213 -0.82 -35.19 3.38
CA GLY A 213 -0.57 -34.28 2.26
C GLY A 213 -1.58 -33.15 2.08
N ALA A 214 -2.55 -33.01 2.99
CA ALA A 214 -3.45 -31.87 3.02
C ALA A 214 -2.70 -30.57 3.36
N GLU A 215 -3.23 -29.44 2.90
CA GLU A 215 -2.72 -28.09 3.17
C GLU A 215 -3.73 -27.29 4.01
N VAL A 216 -3.23 -26.47 4.94
CA VAL A 216 -4.07 -25.49 5.63
C VAL A 216 -4.26 -24.28 4.72
N GLY A 217 -5.53 -23.96 4.49
CA GLY A 217 -5.98 -22.77 3.78
C GLY A 217 -6.15 -21.59 4.74
N ALA A 218 -7.39 -21.10 4.85
CA ALA A 218 -7.73 -19.98 5.72
C ALA A 218 -8.15 -20.43 7.14
N VAL A 219 -7.85 -19.58 8.13
CA VAL A 219 -8.38 -19.68 9.49
C VAL A 219 -9.32 -18.50 9.72
N GLY A 220 -10.49 -18.75 10.30
CA GLY A 220 -11.41 -17.70 10.72
C GLY A 220 -10.67 -16.62 11.52
N THR A 221 -10.85 -15.36 11.13
CA THR A 221 -10.30 -14.19 11.84
C THR A 221 -11.10 -13.87 13.09
N VAL A 222 -12.34 -14.39 13.17
CA VAL A 222 -13.29 -14.21 14.26
C VAL A 222 -13.97 -15.55 14.59
N PRO A 223 -14.42 -15.77 15.83
CA PRO A 223 -15.11 -17.00 16.18
C PRO A 223 -16.53 -17.02 15.63
N LEU A 224 -17.13 -18.22 15.60
CA LEU A 224 -18.55 -18.40 15.32
C LEU A 224 -19.39 -17.89 16.50
N ALA A 225 -20.47 -17.15 16.20
CA ALA A 225 -21.37 -16.61 17.20
C ALA A 225 -22.36 -17.69 17.70
N GLY A 226 -22.55 -17.79 19.02
CA GLY A 226 -23.58 -18.61 19.65
C GLY A 226 -24.73 -17.76 20.19
N GLY A 227 -25.91 -17.87 19.58
CA GLY A 227 -27.19 -17.89 20.31
C GLY A 227 -27.89 -16.59 20.75
N ALA A 228 -27.45 -15.38 20.42
CA ALA A 228 -28.26 -14.18 20.68
C ALA A 228 -28.32 -13.26 19.45
N VAL A 229 -29.47 -13.30 18.76
CA VAL A 229 -29.93 -12.17 17.95
C VAL A 229 -30.66 -11.25 18.91
N PRO A 230 -30.30 -9.97 19.01
CA PRO A 230 -31.06 -9.04 19.82
C PRO A 230 -32.47 -8.85 19.25
N ALA A 231 -33.47 -8.93 20.12
CA ALA A 231 -34.82 -8.54 19.78
C ALA A 231 -34.88 -7.02 19.71
N TRP A 232 -35.46 -6.47 18.64
CA TRP A 232 -35.68 -5.04 18.54
C TRP A 232 -36.82 -4.65 19.46
N ALA A 233 -36.53 -3.82 20.46
CA ALA A 233 -37.54 -3.17 21.27
C ALA A 233 -37.48 -1.67 20.99
N GLN A 234 -38.59 -1.13 20.49
CA GLN A 234 -38.75 0.30 20.36
C GLN A 234 -39.08 0.85 21.76
N ARG A 235 -38.20 1.67 22.31
CA ARG A 235 -38.50 2.43 23.53
C ARG A 235 -39.60 3.46 23.24
N GLU A 236 -40.32 3.86 24.28
CA GLU A 236 -41.37 4.89 24.20
C GLU A 236 -40.85 6.25 23.70
N ASP A 237 -39.53 6.49 23.77
CA ASP A 237 -38.84 7.69 23.27
C ASP A 237 -38.39 7.60 21.79
N GLY A 238 -38.73 6.52 21.09
CA GLY A 238 -38.40 6.32 19.68
C GLY A 238 -36.97 5.85 19.40
N VAL A 239 -36.18 5.58 20.44
CA VAL A 239 -34.86 4.93 20.33
C VAL A 239 -35.05 3.43 20.14
N TRP A 240 -34.41 2.86 19.12
CA TRP A 240 -34.34 1.42 18.93
C TRP A 240 -33.24 0.86 19.82
N GLU A 241 -33.60 0.09 20.83
CA GLU A 241 -32.64 -0.62 21.67
C GLU A 241 -32.50 -2.08 21.26
N LEU A 242 -31.26 -2.55 21.41
CA LEU A 242 -30.81 -3.90 21.16
C LEU A 242 -31.22 -4.74 22.40
N GLY A 243 -32.45 -5.24 22.42
CA GLY A 243 -33.04 -5.96 23.56
C GLY A 243 -32.41 -7.34 23.74
N GLY A 244 -31.74 -7.54 24.89
CA GLY A 244 -31.37 -8.84 25.40
C GLY A 244 -32.33 -9.32 26.49
N GLY A 245 -32.69 -10.61 26.43
CA GLY A 245 -33.27 -11.40 27.51
C GLY A 245 -34.39 -12.33 27.02
N ALA A 246 -34.56 -13.57 27.48
CA ALA A 246 -33.76 -14.49 28.29
C ALA A 246 -34.41 -15.90 28.13
N ALA A 247 -33.60 -16.98 28.22
CA ALA A 247 -33.90 -18.37 28.68
C ALA A 247 -35.21 -19.07 28.23
N ALA A 248 -35.27 -20.34 27.83
CA ALA A 248 -34.46 -21.52 28.09
C ALA A 248 -34.82 -22.62 27.06
N VAL A 249 -33.88 -23.50 26.67
CA VAL A 249 -34.25 -24.84 26.17
C VAL A 249 -33.13 -25.85 26.49
N ASP A 250 -33.49 -26.88 27.25
CA ASP A 250 -32.81 -28.19 27.35
C ASP A 250 -32.98 -28.99 26.05
N GLY A 251 -31.94 -29.65 25.57
CA GLY A 251 -32.06 -30.73 24.58
C GLY A 251 -31.04 -30.66 23.44
N ASP A 252 -30.22 -31.70 23.35
CA ASP A 252 -29.17 -31.93 22.35
C ASP A 252 -29.72 -31.99 20.92
N ASP A 253 -29.53 -30.93 20.13
CA ASP A 253 -29.10 -30.98 18.71
C ASP A 253 -29.02 -29.56 18.12
N LEU A 254 -27.81 -29.14 17.73
CA LEU A 254 -27.51 -27.88 17.07
C LEU A 254 -28.07 -27.88 15.64
N VAL A 255 -29.22 -27.23 15.43
CA VAL A 255 -29.71 -26.90 14.09
C VAL A 255 -29.32 -25.48 13.68
N ASP A 256 -28.86 -25.47 12.44
CA ASP A 256 -28.40 -24.42 11.56
C ASP A 256 -29.53 -23.46 11.09
N ALA A 257 -29.10 -22.38 10.44
CA ALA A 257 -29.83 -21.45 9.60
C ALA A 257 -30.71 -20.42 10.34
N GLY A 258 -30.60 -19.13 10.03
CA GLY A 258 -30.72 -18.63 8.67
C GLY A 258 -32.15 -18.20 8.35
N GLU A 259 -32.99 -17.87 9.33
CA GLU A 259 -34.28 -17.24 9.04
C GLU A 259 -34.40 -15.93 9.79
N LEU A 260 -34.65 -14.84 9.05
CA LEU A 260 -35.62 -13.77 9.35
C LEU A 260 -35.22 -12.49 8.60
N TRP A 261 -35.87 -12.28 7.44
CA TRP A 261 -35.91 -10.98 6.77
C TRP A 261 -37.35 -10.63 6.43
N SER A 262 -37.91 -9.68 7.17
CA SER A 262 -38.96 -8.80 6.64
C SER A 262 -38.70 -7.39 7.13
N VAL A 263 -38.64 -6.43 6.20
CA VAL A 263 -38.56 -5.01 6.50
C VAL A 263 -39.85 -4.35 6.00
N GLY A 264 -40.65 -3.86 6.94
CA GLY A 264 -41.74 -2.93 6.68
C GLY A 264 -41.25 -1.48 6.71
N SER A 265 -42.02 -0.60 6.07
CA SER A 265 -41.76 0.83 5.86
C SER A 265 -41.60 1.61 7.18
N LEU A 266 -40.63 2.53 7.23
CA LEU A 266 -40.53 3.56 8.27
C LEU A 266 -40.93 4.96 7.71
N PRO A 267 -41.52 5.82 8.55
CA PRO A 267 -42.18 7.08 8.16
C PRO A 267 -41.19 8.20 7.79
N PRO A 268 -41.69 9.35 7.24
CA PRO A 268 -40.86 10.39 6.66
C PRO A 268 -39.99 11.12 7.69
N ALA A 269 -38.89 11.68 7.20
CA ALA A 269 -37.93 12.45 7.97
C ALA A 269 -38.58 13.71 8.59
N HIS A 270 -38.60 13.80 9.91
CA HIS A 270 -38.81 15.05 10.63
C HIS A 270 -37.67 15.30 11.61
N PRO A 271 -37.27 16.58 11.80
CA PRO A 271 -36.10 16.96 12.56
C PRO A 271 -36.42 16.93 14.05
N SER A 272 -35.99 15.89 14.75
CA SER A 272 -35.94 15.93 16.22
C SER A 272 -34.70 16.70 16.68
N PRO A 273 -34.78 17.48 17.77
CA PRO A 273 -33.65 18.24 18.28
C PRO A 273 -32.55 17.30 18.77
N PRO A 274 -31.27 17.70 18.69
CA PRO A 274 -30.16 16.80 18.95
C PRO A 274 -30.10 16.40 20.43
N PRO A 275 -29.71 15.16 20.75
CA PRO A 275 -29.36 14.79 22.11
C PRO A 275 -28.20 15.66 22.61
N ALA A 276 -28.21 15.99 23.90
CA ALA A 276 -27.14 16.75 24.53
C ALA A 276 -25.77 16.10 24.27
N ALA A 277 -24.76 16.92 23.98
CA ALA A 277 -23.43 16.49 23.55
C ALA A 277 -22.80 15.47 24.50
N PRO A 278 -22.46 14.25 24.04
CA PRO A 278 -21.45 13.45 24.70
C PRO A 278 -20.09 14.07 24.42
N ALA A 279 -19.31 14.31 25.47
CA ALA A 279 -17.89 14.61 25.31
C ALA A 279 -17.19 13.46 24.58
N CYS A 280 -16.12 13.79 23.83
CA CYS A 280 -15.20 12.82 23.23
C CYS A 280 -14.93 11.65 24.20
N PRO A 281 -14.97 10.38 23.76
CA PRO A 281 -14.85 9.24 24.68
C PRO A 281 -13.61 9.41 25.55
N SER A 282 -13.80 9.46 26.87
CA SER A 282 -12.70 9.51 27.82
C SER A 282 -11.83 8.27 27.66
N VAL A 283 -10.51 8.45 27.55
CA VAL A 283 -9.55 7.33 27.52
C VAL A 283 -9.80 6.45 28.75
N ALA A 284 -10.34 5.25 28.56
CA ALA A 284 -10.84 4.42 29.65
C ALA A 284 -9.71 3.78 30.47
N ARG A 285 -8.54 3.57 29.84
CA ARG A 285 -7.38 2.91 30.46
C ARG A 285 -6.08 3.47 29.91
N THR A 286 -5.09 3.67 30.78
CA THR A 286 -3.71 4.02 30.38
C THR A 286 -2.73 2.94 30.84
N LEU A 287 -1.96 2.39 29.90
CA LEU A 287 -0.84 1.48 30.15
C LEU A 287 0.48 2.26 30.17
N ARG A 288 1.50 1.69 30.82
CA ARG A 288 2.88 2.21 30.84
C ARG A 288 3.85 1.10 30.48
N THR A 289 4.90 1.43 29.75
CA THR A 289 5.93 0.49 29.30
C THR A 289 7.23 1.22 28.99
N ASP A 290 8.35 0.51 28.82
CA ASP A 290 9.60 1.13 28.38
C ASP A 290 9.54 1.44 26.88
N VAL A 291 9.13 0.43 26.08
CA VAL A 291 9.04 0.52 24.62
C VAL A 291 7.64 0.17 24.16
N LEU A 292 6.98 1.13 23.50
CA LEU A 292 5.74 0.89 22.76
C LEU A 292 6.07 0.70 21.28
N VAL A 293 5.66 -0.43 20.71
CA VAL A 293 5.70 -0.67 19.26
C VAL A 293 4.29 -0.58 18.70
N VAL A 294 4.07 0.27 17.70
CA VAL A 294 2.76 0.44 17.05
C VAL A 294 2.82 -0.08 15.63
N GLY A 295 2.02 -1.09 15.33
CA GLY A 295 2.10 -1.92 14.13
C GLY A 295 2.92 -3.17 14.40
N GLY A 296 2.30 -4.34 14.28
CA GLY A 296 2.89 -5.69 14.42
C GLY A 296 3.19 -6.34 13.08
N GLY A 297 3.39 -5.54 12.03
CA GLY A 297 3.82 -5.98 10.70
C GLY A 297 5.22 -6.60 10.70
N THR A 298 5.80 -6.78 9.51
CA THR A 298 7.10 -7.44 9.34
C THR A 298 8.20 -6.83 10.23
N SER A 299 8.39 -5.51 10.20
CA SER A 299 9.38 -4.85 11.07
C SER A 299 8.91 -4.68 12.50
N GLY A 300 7.62 -4.45 12.73
CA GLY A 300 7.08 -4.18 14.07
C GLY A 300 7.17 -5.38 15.00
N ALA A 301 6.81 -6.58 14.51
CA ALA A 301 6.99 -7.81 15.29
C ALA A 301 8.47 -8.05 15.62
N SER A 302 9.37 -7.80 14.66
CA SER A 302 10.82 -7.90 14.89
C SER A 302 11.36 -6.84 15.86
N ALA A 303 10.83 -5.61 15.82
CA ALA A 303 11.20 -4.56 16.76
C ALA A 303 10.76 -4.88 18.19
N ALA A 304 9.54 -5.38 18.38
CA ALA A 304 9.08 -5.81 19.69
C ALA A 304 9.94 -6.98 20.24
N LEU A 305 10.33 -7.94 19.39
CA LEU A 305 11.28 -9.00 19.77
C LEU A 305 12.65 -8.46 20.14
N GLY A 306 13.20 -7.53 19.32
CA GLY A 306 14.49 -6.91 19.56
C GLY A 306 14.53 -6.16 20.89
N ALA A 307 13.50 -5.36 21.18
CA ALA A 307 13.38 -4.59 22.40
C ALA A 307 13.25 -5.50 23.65
N ALA A 308 12.30 -6.44 23.64
CA ALA A 308 12.05 -7.32 24.77
C ALA A 308 13.25 -8.23 25.09
N ARG A 309 13.94 -8.76 24.06
CA ARG A 309 15.17 -9.57 24.26
C ARG A 309 16.36 -8.75 24.74
N ALA A 310 16.32 -7.43 24.62
CA ALA A 310 17.28 -6.52 25.23
C ALA A 310 16.90 -6.11 26.67
N GLY A 311 15.79 -6.66 27.20
CA GLY A 311 15.37 -6.46 28.58
C GLY A 311 14.37 -5.33 28.81
N ALA A 312 13.88 -4.68 27.75
CA ALA A 312 12.88 -3.62 27.90
C ALA A 312 11.47 -4.20 28.11
N GLU A 313 10.71 -3.64 29.06
CA GLU A 313 9.27 -3.88 29.09
C GLU A 313 8.64 -3.37 27.78
N THR A 314 7.95 -4.26 27.06
CA THR A 314 7.52 -3.97 25.70
C THR A 314 6.04 -4.26 25.51
N VAL A 315 5.30 -3.26 25.02
CA VAL A 315 3.92 -3.40 24.53
C VAL A 315 3.94 -3.31 23.00
N LEU A 316 3.29 -4.26 22.33
CA LEU A 316 3.04 -4.23 20.89
C LEU A 316 1.53 -4.13 20.64
N VAL A 317 1.13 -3.12 19.87
CA VAL A 317 -0.26 -2.92 19.43
C VAL A 317 -0.35 -3.08 17.91
N GLU A 318 -1.29 -3.88 17.43
CA GLU A 318 -1.49 -4.22 16.01
C GLU A 318 -2.99 -4.11 15.65
N ALA A 319 -3.29 -3.48 14.51
CA ALA A 319 -4.64 -3.23 14.03
C ALA A 319 -5.32 -4.50 13.49
N GLY A 320 -4.54 -5.44 12.97
CA GLY A 320 -4.99 -6.73 12.50
C GLY A 320 -5.06 -7.81 13.59
N PRO A 321 -5.52 -9.03 13.23
CA PRO A 321 -5.77 -10.12 14.17
C PRO A 321 -4.51 -10.91 14.60
N GLY A 322 -3.32 -10.52 14.13
CA GLY A 322 -2.06 -11.15 14.47
C GLY A 322 -0.84 -10.47 13.82
N PRO A 323 0.38 -10.93 14.16
CA PRO A 323 1.62 -10.30 13.70
C PRO A 323 2.02 -10.74 12.29
N GLY A 324 2.95 -10.02 11.69
CA GLY A 324 3.62 -10.33 10.41
C GLY A 324 3.16 -9.47 9.22
N GLY A 325 2.00 -8.81 9.31
CA GLY A 325 1.50 -7.85 8.34
C GLY A 325 1.42 -8.42 6.92
N THR A 326 2.14 -7.79 5.97
CA THR A 326 2.15 -8.17 4.55
C THR A 326 2.50 -9.64 4.32
N GLY A 327 3.39 -10.22 5.14
CA GLY A 327 3.80 -11.62 5.04
C GLY A 327 2.82 -12.63 5.63
N THR A 328 1.76 -12.16 6.28
CA THR A 328 0.75 -13.01 6.92
C THR A 328 -0.63 -12.60 6.40
N HIS A 329 -1.33 -11.70 7.08
CA HIS A 329 -2.70 -11.29 6.74
C HIS A 329 -2.82 -10.48 5.46
N GLY A 330 -1.73 -9.89 4.99
CA GLY A 330 -1.64 -9.26 3.66
C GLY A 330 -1.43 -10.25 2.51
N GLY A 331 -1.23 -11.54 2.79
CA GLY A 331 -1.20 -12.60 1.79
C GLY A 331 0.07 -12.72 0.93
N VAL A 332 1.13 -11.95 1.19
CA VAL A 332 2.36 -12.05 0.39
C VAL A 332 3.29 -13.11 0.99
N HIS A 333 3.09 -14.36 0.56
CA HIS A 333 3.74 -15.53 1.15
C HIS A 333 5.14 -15.86 0.60
N SER A 334 5.67 -15.04 -0.30
CA SER A 334 6.98 -15.28 -0.92
C SER A 334 7.68 -14.00 -1.37
N TYR A 335 9.02 -13.97 -1.24
CA TYR A 335 9.87 -12.85 -1.69
C TYR A 335 11.14 -13.39 -2.34
N TRP A 336 11.59 -12.71 -3.40
CA TRP A 336 12.74 -13.12 -4.21
C TRP A 336 14.08 -12.60 -3.66
N PHE A 337 14.09 -11.35 -3.21
CA PHE A 337 15.26 -10.62 -2.69
C PHE A 337 15.24 -10.48 -1.16
N GLY A 338 16.16 -9.69 -0.62
CA GLY A 338 16.36 -9.44 0.81
C GLY A 338 17.49 -10.26 1.41
N ARG A 339 18.16 -9.68 2.40
CA ARG A 339 19.28 -10.30 3.14
C ARG A 339 18.74 -11.30 4.17
N ARG A 340 18.65 -12.57 3.77
CA ARG A 340 18.18 -13.71 4.60
C ARG A 340 19.22 -14.19 5.62
N ALA A 341 19.80 -13.27 6.38
CA ALA A 341 20.75 -13.52 7.46
C ALA A 341 20.26 -12.87 8.76
N GLY A 342 20.97 -13.08 9.87
CA GLY A 342 20.63 -12.42 11.14
C GLY A 342 19.24 -12.79 11.66
N HIS A 343 18.45 -11.78 12.01
CA HIS A 343 17.10 -11.96 12.55
C HIS A 343 16.16 -12.63 11.53
N ALA A 344 16.24 -12.25 10.27
CA ALA A 344 15.41 -12.82 9.21
C ALA A 344 15.61 -14.34 9.06
N ALA A 345 16.85 -14.83 9.20
CA ALA A 345 17.14 -16.26 9.19
C ALA A 345 16.53 -16.98 10.40
N GLU A 346 16.48 -16.32 11.57
CA GLU A 346 15.82 -16.84 12.76
C GLU A 346 14.31 -16.96 12.55
N ILE A 347 13.65 -15.92 12.02
CA ILE A 347 12.21 -15.96 11.71
C ILE A 347 11.88 -17.05 10.71
N GLN A 348 12.70 -17.24 9.67
CA GLN A 348 12.55 -18.35 8.73
C GLN A 348 12.72 -19.72 9.39
N ARG A 349 13.65 -19.87 10.33
CA ARG A 349 13.81 -21.10 11.11
C ARG A 349 12.57 -21.37 11.96
N LEU A 350 12.09 -20.39 12.72
CA LEU A 350 10.89 -20.50 13.57
C LEU A 350 9.62 -20.82 12.75
N THR A 351 9.51 -20.24 11.55
CA THR A 351 8.42 -20.52 10.61
C THR A 351 8.49 -21.96 10.12
N ARG A 352 9.67 -22.45 9.73
CA ARG A 352 9.87 -23.85 9.31
C ARG A 352 9.61 -24.85 10.43
N GLU A 353 10.03 -24.54 11.66
CA GLU A 353 9.72 -25.34 12.84
C GLU A 353 8.22 -25.39 13.09
N THR A 354 7.52 -24.26 12.92
CA THR A 354 6.07 -24.20 13.06
C THR A 354 5.36 -24.98 11.95
N HIS A 355 5.84 -24.96 10.69
CA HIS A 355 5.32 -25.86 9.65
C HIS A 355 5.41 -27.33 10.07
N ARG A 356 6.60 -27.79 10.47
CA ARG A 356 6.82 -29.17 10.91
C ARG A 356 5.93 -29.52 12.09
N ALA A 357 5.87 -28.63 13.08
CA ALA A 357 5.04 -28.78 14.27
C ALA A 357 3.54 -28.65 13.99
N LEU A 358 3.13 -28.26 12.79
CA LEU A 358 1.74 -28.24 12.31
C LEU A 358 1.42 -29.35 11.29
N GLY A 359 2.44 -30.13 10.87
CA GLY A 359 2.29 -31.10 9.79
C GLY A 359 2.10 -30.47 8.40
N LEU A 360 2.41 -29.18 8.25
CA LEU A 360 2.18 -28.44 7.01
C LEU A 360 3.34 -28.61 6.04
N ARG A 361 3.01 -28.74 4.75
CA ARG A 361 4.00 -28.69 3.69
C ARG A 361 4.67 -27.32 3.68
N HIS A 362 5.99 -27.34 3.62
CA HIS A 362 6.74 -26.13 3.31
C HIS A 362 6.60 -25.84 1.81
N GLY A 363 6.26 -24.60 1.45
CA GLY A 363 6.59 -24.12 0.11
C GLY A 363 8.10 -24.21 -0.12
N GLY A 364 8.54 -24.18 -1.38
CA GLY A 364 9.96 -24.13 -1.73
C GLY A 364 10.71 -22.96 -1.07
N VAL A 365 12.00 -22.81 -1.37
CA VAL A 365 12.86 -21.77 -0.77
C VAL A 365 12.22 -20.37 -0.88
N GLY A 366 12.04 -19.70 0.25
CA GLY A 366 11.47 -18.35 0.31
C GLY A 366 9.94 -18.28 0.28
N ARG A 367 9.24 -19.42 0.40
CA ARG A 367 7.78 -19.51 0.53
C ARG A 367 7.38 -20.02 1.92
N TRP A 368 6.22 -19.60 2.41
CA TRP A 368 5.66 -20.11 3.67
C TRP A 368 4.13 -20.15 3.67
N ASN A 369 3.54 -20.89 4.60
CA ASN A 369 2.13 -20.74 4.94
C ASN A 369 1.95 -19.53 5.87
N ILE A 370 1.01 -18.66 5.54
CA ILE A 370 0.81 -17.37 6.24
C ILE A 370 0.42 -17.55 7.71
N GLU A 371 -0.38 -18.57 8.02
CA GLU A 371 -0.84 -18.87 9.39
C GLU A 371 0.31 -19.41 10.24
N ALA A 372 1.17 -20.24 9.65
CA ALA A 372 2.34 -20.75 10.34
C ALA A 372 3.36 -19.65 10.67
N LYS A 373 3.61 -18.70 9.76
CA LYS A 373 4.48 -17.54 10.03
C LYS A 373 3.89 -16.65 11.13
N SER A 374 2.58 -16.36 11.06
CA SER A 374 1.86 -15.60 12.10
C SER A 374 1.97 -16.26 13.48
N LEU A 375 1.75 -17.58 13.55
CA LEU A 375 1.87 -18.35 14.79
C LEU A 375 3.31 -18.39 15.32
N ALA A 376 4.31 -18.53 14.44
CA ALA A 376 5.72 -18.52 14.80
C ALA A 376 6.12 -17.19 15.48
N LEU A 377 5.74 -16.06 14.86
CA LEU A 377 5.97 -14.72 15.41
C LEU A 377 5.23 -14.51 16.72
N HIS A 378 3.95 -14.88 16.79
CA HIS A 378 3.16 -14.77 18.01
C HIS A 378 3.79 -15.53 19.18
N ARG A 379 4.21 -16.78 18.96
CA ARG A 379 4.88 -17.59 19.99
C ARG A 379 6.23 -16.99 20.41
N ALA A 380 6.99 -16.45 19.45
CA ALA A 380 8.25 -15.78 19.75
C ALA A 380 8.04 -14.54 20.64
N LEU A 381 7.06 -13.70 20.31
CA LEU A 381 6.70 -12.49 21.06
C LEU A 381 6.26 -12.82 22.49
N ARG A 382 5.37 -13.81 22.65
CA ARG A 382 4.91 -14.27 23.98
C ARG A 382 6.06 -14.81 24.83
N ARG A 383 6.95 -15.62 24.24
CA ARG A 383 8.13 -16.16 24.96
C ARG A 383 9.13 -15.07 25.36
N ALA A 384 9.21 -14.00 24.58
CA ALA A 384 10.03 -12.84 24.92
C ALA A 384 9.40 -11.93 25.99
N GLY A 385 8.17 -12.21 26.45
CA GLY A 385 7.48 -11.41 27.46
C GLY A 385 6.77 -10.17 26.91
N VAL A 386 6.58 -10.05 25.59
CA VAL A 386 5.87 -8.91 24.99
C VAL A 386 4.39 -8.95 25.36
N GLN A 387 3.86 -7.81 25.83
CA GLN A 387 2.42 -7.61 26.00
C GLN A 387 1.79 -7.28 24.64
N LEU A 388 0.79 -8.06 24.23
CA LEU A 388 0.23 -8.03 22.88
C LEU A 388 -1.22 -7.53 22.89
N HIS A 389 -1.51 -6.53 22.06
CA HIS A 389 -2.85 -6.02 21.78
C HIS A 389 -3.12 -6.12 20.28
N TYR A 390 -3.93 -7.09 19.86
CA TYR A 390 -4.36 -7.23 18.46
C TYR A 390 -5.73 -6.57 18.26
N GLU A 391 -6.11 -6.35 17.00
CA GLU A 391 -7.37 -5.72 16.60
C GLU A 391 -7.58 -4.33 17.23
N ALA A 392 -6.48 -3.62 17.51
CA ALA A 392 -6.48 -2.29 18.11
C ALA A 392 -5.85 -1.27 17.16
N GLN A 393 -6.66 -0.30 16.71
CA GLN A 393 -6.28 0.72 15.75
C GLN A 393 -5.75 1.96 16.47
N ALA A 394 -4.52 2.36 16.19
CA ALA A 394 -4.01 3.67 16.61
C ALA A 394 -4.72 4.78 15.83
N PHE A 395 -5.06 5.88 16.49
CA PHE A 395 -5.70 7.03 15.85
C PHE A 395 -5.23 8.39 16.38
N ASP A 396 -4.35 8.40 17.38
CA ASP A 396 -3.77 9.62 17.93
C ASP A 396 -2.41 9.34 18.60
N VAL A 397 -1.62 10.39 18.77
CA VAL A 397 -0.30 10.36 19.42
C VAL A 397 -0.31 11.17 20.72
N ILE A 398 0.41 10.70 21.73
CA ILE A 398 0.57 11.41 23.00
C ILE A 398 1.92 12.11 22.99
N LYS A 399 1.92 13.43 23.19
CA LYS A 399 3.13 14.27 23.24
C LYS A 399 3.35 14.94 24.59
N ASP A 400 4.61 15.19 24.90
CA ASP A 400 5.09 16.13 25.91
C ASP A 400 6.03 17.12 25.20
N GLY A 401 5.53 18.30 24.85
CA GLY A 401 6.20 19.21 23.92
C GLY A 401 6.39 18.59 22.52
N ASP A 402 7.64 18.53 22.06
CA ASP A 402 8.06 17.90 20.79
C ASP A 402 8.38 16.40 20.94
N ARG A 403 8.32 15.86 22.16
CA ARG A 403 8.60 14.46 22.46
C ARG A 403 7.34 13.63 22.39
N VAL A 404 7.34 12.58 21.57
CA VAL A 404 6.32 11.54 21.60
C VAL A 404 6.56 10.63 22.80
N VAL A 405 5.50 10.43 23.58
CA VAL A 405 5.50 9.67 24.85
C VAL A 405 4.41 8.61 24.89
N GLY A 406 3.74 8.32 23.77
CA GLY A 406 2.70 7.31 23.68
C GLY A 406 1.76 7.47 22.48
N ALA A 407 0.71 6.67 22.45
CA ALA A 407 -0.36 6.74 21.46
C ALA A 407 -1.72 6.33 22.06
N VAL A 408 -2.80 6.66 21.34
CA VAL A 408 -4.19 6.32 21.70
C VAL A 408 -4.76 5.36 20.66
N PHE A 409 -5.52 4.37 21.13
CA PHE A 409 -5.99 3.23 20.37
C PHE A 409 -7.48 3.00 20.57
N ALA A 410 -8.15 2.43 19.57
CA ALA A 410 -9.50 1.88 19.64
C ALA A 410 -9.45 0.37 19.42
N ASP A 411 -10.00 -0.43 20.33
CA ASP A 411 -10.02 -1.90 20.22
C ASP A 411 -11.10 -2.43 19.25
N ALA A 412 -11.29 -3.75 19.25
CA ALA A 412 -12.23 -4.43 18.35
C ALA A 412 -13.68 -3.93 18.56
N GLU A 413 -14.01 -3.58 19.79
CA GLU A 413 -15.30 -3.14 20.30
C GLU A 413 -15.49 -1.62 20.25
N GLY A 414 -14.43 -0.85 19.96
CA GLY A 414 -14.45 0.61 19.90
C GLY A 414 -14.09 1.29 21.22
N HIS A 415 -13.68 0.55 22.25
CA HIS A 415 -13.19 1.16 23.49
C HIS A 415 -11.83 1.81 23.28
N THR A 416 -11.65 2.98 23.90
CA THR A 416 -10.42 3.74 23.79
C THR A 416 -9.46 3.46 24.95
N PHE A 417 -8.18 3.28 24.64
CA PHE A 417 -7.12 3.17 25.63
C PHE A 417 -5.85 3.87 25.15
N ALA A 418 -4.99 4.23 26.10
CA ALA A 418 -3.70 4.85 25.84
C ALA A 418 -2.56 3.95 26.30
N VAL A 419 -1.42 4.04 25.62
CA VAL A 419 -0.17 3.46 26.10
C VAL A 419 0.88 4.56 26.12
N ARG A 420 1.47 4.81 27.30
CA ARG A 420 2.61 5.71 27.45
C ARG A 420 3.90 4.92 27.52
N ALA A 421 4.96 5.43 26.88
CA ALA A 421 6.25 4.78 26.83
C ALA A 421 7.42 5.76 26.94
N ARG A 422 8.59 5.27 27.35
CA ARG A 422 9.84 6.05 27.33
C ARG A 422 10.31 6.31 25.90
N VAL A 423 10.14 5.30 25.04
CA VAL A 423 10.44 5.34 23.61
C VAL A 423 9.31 4.68 22.83
N VAL A 424 8.91 5.29 21.71
CA VAL A 424 7.93 4.73 20.79
C VAL A 424 8.60 4.26 19.50
N VAL A 425 8.22 3.10 18.99
CA VAL A 425 8.60 2.61 17.67
C VAL A 425 7.37 2.65 16.78
N ASP A 426 7.39 3.57 15.83
CA ASP A 426 6.40 3.66 14.76
C ASP A 426 6.74 2.62 13.68
N ALA A 427 5.93 1.57 13.67
CA ALA A 427 6.00 0.47 12.71
C ALA A 427 4.65 0.31 11.99
N THR A 428 3.86 1.38 11.84
CA THR A 428 2.53 1.31 11.20
C THR A 428 2.59 1.03 9.71
N GLY A 429 3.78 1.15 9.11
CA GLY A 429 4.01 1.07 7.68
C GLY A 429 3.87 2.41 6.96
N ASP A 430 3.43 3.47 7.65
CA ASP A 430 3.09 4.77 7.06
C ASP A 430 3.57 5.96 7.91
N ALA A 431 4.43 5.72 8.90
CA ALA A 431 4.91 6.74 9.82
C ALA A 431 3.76 7.57 10.44
N ASP A 432 2.62 6.93 10.76
CA ASP A 432 1.40 7.64 11.14
C ASP A 432 1.61 8.43 12.42
N LEU A 433 2.31 7.87 13.41
CA LEU A 433 2.57 8.54 14.68
C LEU A 433 3.55 9.69 14.48
N ALA A 434 4.55 9.52 13.61
CA ALA A 434 5.46 10.60 13.26
C ALA A 434 4.70 11.76 12.59
N ALA A 435 3.83 11.46 11.62
CA ALA A 435 3.02 12.45 10.92
C ALA A 435 2.06 13.18 11.86
N TRP A 436 1.32 12.46 12.71
CA TRP A 436 0.44 13.06 13.72
C TRP A 436 1.21 13.89 14.75
N ALA A 437 2.47 13.53 15.03
CA ALA A 437 3.31 14.31 15.92
C ALA A 437 3.80 15.62 15.30
N GLY A 438 3.68 15.79 13.97
CA GLY A 438 4.12 16.95 13.21
C GLY A 438 5.45 16.76 12.48
N ALA A 439 5.95 15.51 12.36
CA ALA A 439 7.15 15.25 11.57
C ALA A 439 6.84 15.42 10.08
N PRO A 440 7.74 16.05 9.31
CA PRO A 440 7.57 16.17 7.87
C PRO A 440 7.64 14.79 7.21
N CYS A 441 6.77 14.58 6.23
CA CYS A 441 6.65 13.34 5.48
C CYS A 441 6.22 13.60 4.03
N ALA A 442 6.51 12.65 3.14
CA ALA A 442 6.03 12.64 1.76
C ALA A 442 5.23 11.36 1.49
N TYR A 443 4.14 11.40 0.72
CA TYR A 443 3.40 10.20 0.32
C TYR A 443 3.76 9.83 -1.12
N GLY A 444 4.50 8.73 -1.30
CA GLY A 444 5.09 8.38 -2.59
C GLY A 444 5.95 9.49 -3.19
N ALA A 445 5.72 9.76 -4.48
CA ALA A 445 6.26 10.90 -5.21
C ALA A 445 5.54 12.20 -4.85
N ALA A 446 6.20 13.11 -4.12
CA ALA A 446 5.54 14.29 -3.55
C ALA A 446 4.92 15.26 -4.57
N ASP A 447 5.46 15.38 -5.80
CA ASP A 447 4.97 16.38 -6.79
C ASP A 447 3.90 15.85 -7.73
N THR A 448 3.96 14.55 -8.05
CA THR A 448 3.00 13.90 -8.94
C THR A 448 2.03 12.99 -8.21
N HIS A 449 2.21 12.82 -6.90
CA HIS A 449 1.40 11.96 -6.03
C HIS A 449 1.34 10.51 -6.52
N THR A 450 2.30 10.06 -7.33
CA THR A 450 2.36 8.66 -7.76
C THR A 450 2.94 7.78 -6.66
N VAL A 451 2.38 6.57 -6.54
CA VAL A 451 2.88 5.53 -5.63
C VAL A 451 3.13 4.24 -6.39
N MET A 452 3.90 3.35 -5.80
CA MET A 452 3.94 1.95 -6.23
C MET A 452 2.56 1.29 -6.06
N TRP A 453 2.23 0.35 -6.94
CA TRP A 453 0.93 -0.31 -6.95
C TRP A 453 0.57 -0.93 -5.59
N SER A 454 -0.65 -0.64 -5.13
CA SER A 454 -1.30 -1.32 -4.02
C SER A 454 -1.77 -2.71 -4.46
N ALA A 455 -2.11 -3.56 -3.50
CA ALA A 455 -2.68 -4.88 -3.77
C ALA A 455 -3.63 -5.30 -2.66
N LEU A 456 -4.69 -5.98 -3.04
CA LEU A 456 -5.43 -6.86 -2.16
C LEU A 456 -5.11 -8.28 -2.63
N ALA A 457 -4.32 -9.03 -1.85
CA ALA A 457 -3.81 -10.31 -2.32
C ALA A 457 -4.99 -11.25 -2.66
N ARG A 458 -4.96 -11.76 -3.88
CA ARG A 458 -5.96 -12.67 -4.42
C ARG A 458 -5.57 -14.10 -4.05
N PHE A 459 -6.54 -14.89 -3.62
CA PHE A 459 -6.42 -16.33 -3.43
C PHE A 459 -7.20 -17.02 -4.54
N ASP A 460 -6.54 -17.86 -5.34
CA ASP A 460 -7.22 -18.73 -6.33
C ASP A 460 -7.61 -20.08 -5.74
N THR A 461 -6.87 -20.50 -4.71
CA THR A 461 -7.19 -21.62 -3.84
C THR A 461 -7.01 -21.16 -2.39
N PRO A 462 -7.53 -21.90 -1.40
CA PRO A 462 -7.35 -21.56 0.02
C PRO A 462 -5.90 -21.30 0.46
N SER A 463 -4.94 -21.99 -0.15
CA SER A 463 -3.53 -21.93 0.22
C SER A 463 -2.64 -21.15 -0.76
N SER A 464 -3.16 -20.77 -1.94
CA SER A 464 -2.37 -20.17 -3.01
C SER A 464 -2.76 -18.72 -3.27
N THR A 465 -1.80 -17.81 -3.07
CA THR A 465 -1.97 -16.40 -3.41
C THR A 465 -1.37 -16.09 -4.78
N VAL A 466 -2.03 -15.19 -5.50
CA VAL A 466 -1.53 -14.63 -6.76
C VAL A 466 -1.13 -13.18 -6.53
N ASN A 467 0.02 -12.80 -7.07
CA ASN A 467 0.46 -11.41 -7.06
C ASN A 467 -0.52 -10.59 -7.92
N SER A 468 -1.19 -9.62 -7.30
CA SER A 468 -2.05 -8.65 -7.96
C SER A 468 -1.45 -7.25 -7.87
N PHE A 469 -1.65 -6.43 -8.89
CA PHE A 469 -1.29 -5.02 -8.90
C PHE A 469 -2.59 -4.20 -9.04
N GLY A 470 -3.10 -3.76 -7.89
CA GLY A 470 -4.42 -3.15 -7.66
C GLY A 470 -4.53 -1.67 -8.00
N GLY A 471 -3.47 -1.05 -8.51
CA GLY A 471 -3.45 0.38 -8.87
C GLY A 471 -2.97 1.30 -7.75
N LEU A 472 -3.10 2.61 -7.95
CA LEU A 472 -2.77 3.64 -6.96
C LEU A 472 -3.79 3.64 -5.83
N ALA A 473 -3.32 3.85 -4.60
CA ALA A 473 -4.19 4.04 -3.44
C ALA A 473 -3.49 4.88 -2.36
N ASP A 474 -4.17 5.92 -1.88
CA ASP A 474 -3.83 6.59 -0.64
C ASP A 474 -4.45 5.82 0.55
N HIS A 475 -3.60 5.11 1.30
CA HIS A 475 -4.01 4.37 2.48
C HIS A 475 -4.26 5.27 3.70
N THR A 476 -3.94 6.55 3.58
CA THR A 476 -4.22 7.57 4.59
C THR A 476 -5.53 8.31 4.30
N ASP A 477 -6.19 7.97 3.18
CA ASP A 477 -7.57 8.34 2.87
C ASP A 477 -8.48 7.09 3.00
N VAL A 478 -9.47 7.19 3.91
CA VAL A 478 -10.41 6.08 4.17
C VAL A 478 -11.31 5.78 2.96
N GLN A 479 -11.65 6.80 2.17
CA GLN A 479 -12.49 6.65 0.98
C GLN A 479 -11.68 6.02 -0.16
N ASP A 480 -10.44 6.47 -0.38
CA ASP A 480 -9.59 5.92 -1.44
C ASP A 480 -9.16 4.47 -1.12
N THR A 481 -8.89 4.16 0.16
CA THR A 481 -8.67 2.78 0.60
C THR A 481 -9.89 1.91 0.33
N THR A 482 -11.09 2.43 0.62
CA THR A 482 -12.35 1.72 0.36
C THR A 482 -12.52 1.46 -1.14
N ARG A 483 -12.31 2.48 -1.99
CA ARG A 483 -12.34 2.35 -3.46
C ARG A 483 -11.36 1.29 -3.94
N ALA A 484 -10.11 1.30 -3.48
CA ALA A 484 -9.10 0.34 -3.88
C ALA A 484 -9.48 -1.12 -3.54
N VAL A 485 -10.10 -1.34 -2.37
CA VAL A 485 -10.62 -2.66 -1.98
C VAL A 485 -11.77 -3.12 -2.88
N LEU A 486 -12.73 -2.22 -3.16
CA LEU A 486 -13.84 -2.51 -4.06
C LEU A 486 -13.36 -2.83 -5.48
N ALA A 487 -12.36 -2.09 -5.98
CA ALA A 487 -11.78 -2.29 -7.31
C ALA A 487 -11.04 -3.63 -7.41
N ALA A 488 -10.21 -3.95 -6.40
CA ALA A 488 -9.44 -5.19 -6.40
C ALA A 488 -10.33 -6.44 -6.47
N ARG A 489 -11.48 -6.45 -5.79
CA ARG A 489 -12.44 -7.58 -5.85
C ARG A 489 -13.08 -7.74 -7.23
N ARG A 490 -13.43 -6.63 -7.88
CA ARG A 490 -14.07 -6.63 -9.22
C ARG A 490 -13.10 -6.99 -10.34
N ARG A 491 -11.79 -6.79 -10.14
CA ARG A 491 -10.75 -7.28 -11.06
C ARG A 491 -10.59 -8.81 -11.02
N ALA A 492 -11.09 -9.48 -9.98
CA ALA A 492 -10.95 -10.92 -9.80
C ALA A 492 -12.23 -11.58 -9.25
N PRO A 493 -13.38 -11.47 -9.95
CA PRO A 493 -14.65 -12.00 -9.45
C PRO A 493 -14.66 -13.53 -9.34
N GLY A 494 -13.77 -14.21 -10.09
CA GLY A 494 -13.59 -15.65 -10.04
C GLY A 494 -12.72 -16.16 -8.90
N ALA A 495 -12.08 -15.29 -8.11
CA ALA A 495 -11.17 -15.68 -7.04
C ALA A 495 -11.85 -16.56 -5.97
N HIS A 496 -11.05 -17.36 -5.26
CA HIS A 496 -11.49 -18.07 -4.07
C HIS A 496 -11.81 -17.09 -2.94
N ASP A 497 -10.83 -16.24 -2.60
CA ASP A 497 -10.98 -15.15 -1.64
C ASP A 497 -9.93 -14.04 -1.89
N HIS A 498 -9.97 -13.02 -1.05
CA HIS A 498 -9.00 -11.93 -0.96
C HIS A 498 -8.47 -11.82 0.48
N ALA A 499 -7.24 -11.32 0.63
CA ALA A 499 -6.62 -11.07 1.92
C ALA A 499 -7.47 -10.15 2.80
N ALA A 500 -7.28 -10.27 4.12
CA ALA A 500 -8.00 -9.48 5.11
C ALA A 500 -7.50 -8.03 5.20
N LEU A 501 -6.27 -7.77 4.72
CA LEU A 501 -5.61 -6.48 4.80
C LEU A 501 -5.21 -6.02 3.38
N PRO A 502 -5.62 -4.81 2.93
CA PRO A 502 -5.03 -4.20 1.75
C PRO A 502 -3.57 -3.84 2.04
N VAL A 503 -2.68 -4.14 1.10
CA VAL A 503 -1.26 -3.91 1.24
C VAL A 503 -0.76 -2.96 0.17
N ALA A 504 -0.05 -1.92 0.59
CA ALA A 504 0.68 -1.05 -0.33
C ALA A 504 2.17 -1.33 -0.31
N ARG A 505 2.76 -1.37 -1.50
CA ARG A 505 4.22 -1.45 -1.69
C ARG A 505 4.91 -0.16 -1.21
N GLU A 506 4.19 0.95 -1.26
CA GLU A 506 4.67 2.27 -0.90
C GLU A 506 3.54 3.10 -0.30
N THR A 507 3.88 3.92 0.68
CA THR A 507 2.96 4.81 1.39
C THR A 507 3.74 6.07 1.79
N ARG A 508 3.46 6.65 2.97
CA ARG A 508 4.21 7.77 3.52
C ARG A 508 5.64 7.40 3.89
N HIS A 509 6.58 8.24 3.48
CA HIS A 509 8.00 8.20 3.81
C HIS A 509 8.31 9.33 4.79
N LEU A 510 9.03 8.99 5.85
CA LEU A 510 9.53 9.97 6.80
C LEU A 510 10.54 10.93 6.13
N ALA A 511 10.47 12.23 6.39
CA ALA A 511 11.62 13.11 6.20
C ALA A 511 12.48 13.08 7.47
N GLY A 512 13.42 12.13 7.49
CA GLY A 512 14.29 11.87 8.63
C GLY A 512 15.54 12.74 8.61
N GLN A 513 16.43 12.57 9.59
CA GLN A 513 17.68 13.35 9.64
C GLN A 513 18.54 13.14 8.38
N VAL A 514 18.46 11.96 7.75
CA VAL A 514 18.99 11.67 6.42
C VAL A 514 17.89 11.01 5.60
N THR A 515 17.78 11.38 4.32
CA THR A 515 16.89 10.72 3.34
C THR A 515 17.74 10.00 2.31
N LEU A 516 17.57 8.69 2.17
CA LEU A 516 18.27 7.92 1.14
C LEU A 516 17.68 8.21 -0.24
N THR A 517 18.52 8.48 -1.23
CA THR A 517 18.13 8.66 -2.64
C THR A 517 18.53 7.45 -3.49
N LEU A 518 17.99 7.32 -4.70
CA LEU A 518 18.46 6.29 -5.63
C LEU A 518 19.91 6.55 -6.04
N THR A 519 20.28 7.82 -6.20
CA THR A 519 21.68 8.23 -6.43
C THR A 519 22.64 7.68 -5.37
N ASP A 520 22.29 7.75 -4.08
CA ASP A 520 23.11 7.22 -2.98
C ASP A 520 23.39 5.72 -3.13
N GLN A 521 22.39 4.98 -3.62
CA GLN A 521 22.51 3.53 -3.87
C GLN A 521 23.41 3.25 -5.07
N LEU A 522 23.24 4.00 -6.17
CA LEU A 522 23.98 3.80 -7.41
C LEU A 522 25.48 4.14 -7.29
N ILE A 523 25.84 5.12 -6.46
CA ILE A 523 27.26 5.44 -6.16
C ILE A 523 27.87 4.53 -5.08
N GLY A 524 27.08 3.62 -4.50
CA GLY A 524 27.52 2.74 -3.42
C GLY A 524 27.91 3.50 -2.15
N ARG A 525 27.16 4.55 -1.78
CA ARG A 525 27.43 5.38 -0.59
C ARG A 525 27.55 4.52 0.66
N ARG A 526 28.60 4.78 1.45
CA ARG A 526 28.83 4.15 2.75
C ARG A 526 28.49 5.13 3.86
N TRP A 527 27.67 4.69 4.81
CA TRP A 527 27.23 5.54 5.92
C TRP A 527 28.04 5.22 7.18
N PRO A 528 28.61 6.23 7.87
CA PRO A 528 29.35 6.00 9.12
C PRO A 528 28.44 5.45 10.23
N ASP A 529 27.14 5.72 10.16
CA ASP A 529 26.10 5.30 11.07
C ASP A 529 25.20 4.19 10.50
N ALA A 530 25.71 3.38 9.55
CA ALA A 530 24.97 2.23 9.01
C ALA A 530 24.62 1.21 10.12
N VAL A 531 23.34 0.82 10.21
CA VAL A 531 22.84 -0.13 11.22
C VAL A 531 22.25 -1.41 10.61
N THR A 532 22.02 -1.42 9.31
CA THR A 532 21.66 -2.62 8.55
C THR A 532 22.12 -2.48 7.10
N VAL A 533 22.24 -3.61 6.40
CA VAL A 533 22.55 -3.67 4.97
C VAL A 533 21.44 -4.45 4.27
N HIS A 534 20.75 -3.79 3.35
CA HIS A 534 19.64 -4.35 2.58
C HIS A 534 20.16 -4.92 1.27
N PHE A 535 19.40 -5.83 0.64
CA PHE A 535 19.78 -6.42 -0.65
C PHE A 535 18.58 -6.60 -1.57
N SER A 536 18.57 -5.91 -2.70
CA SER A 536 17.49 -6.06 -3.68
C SER A 536 17.82 -5.46 -5.04
N ASN A 537 16.93 -5.70 -5.99
CA ASN A 537 16.84 -4.98 -7.26
C ASN A 537 15.93 -3.75 -7.11
N HIS A 538 15.84 -2.94 -8.17
CA HIS A 538 14.91 -1.82 -8.23
C HIS A 538 13.51 -2.27 -8.73
N ASP A 539 12.80 -3.04 -7.91
CA ASP A 539 11.46 -3.57 -8.23
C ASP A 539 10.32 -2.59 -7.89
N LEU A 540 10.27 -1.46 -8.62
CA LEU A 540 9.38 -0.33 -8.34
C LEU A 540 7.89 -0.71 -8.41
N LYS A 541 7.43 -1.29 -9.54
CA LYS A 541 6.01 -1.64 -9.79
C LYS A 541 5.08 -0.43 -9.62
N GLY A 542 5.13 0.49 -10.58
CA GLY A 542 4.54 1.82 -10.53
C GLY A 542 5.24 2.74 -11.52
N LYS A 543 4.91 4.04 -11.49
CA LYS A 543 5.65 5.07 -12.23
C LYS A 543 6.77 5.63 -11.38
N GLY A 544 8.03 5.47 -11.82
CA GLY A 544 9.19 6.05 -11.15
C GLY A 544 9.43 7.52 -11.53
N GLU A 545 10.10 8.24 -10.65
CA GLU A 545 10.43 9.66 -10.79
C GLU A 545 11.93 9.94 -10.79
N ALA A 546 12.75 8.93 -10.51
CA ALA A 546 14.18 9.08 -10.52
C ALA A 546 14.71 9.41 -11.92
N LEU A 547 15.79 10.19 -11.94
CA LEU A 547 16.47 10.55 -13.17
C LEU A 547 17.00 9.30 -13.90
N TRP A 548 17.63 8.40 -13.17
CA TRP A 548 18.45 7.33 -13.75
C TRP A 548 17.66 6.35 -14.64
N PRO A 549 16.50 5.82 -14.23
CA PRO A 549 15.70 4.96 -15.10
C PRO A 549 15.18 5.70 -16.34
N GLN A 550 14.90 7.00 -16.24
CA GLN A 550 14.46 7.81 -17.39
C GLN A 550 15.58 8.07 -18.40
N LEU A 551 16.84 7.92 -18.00
CA LEU A 551 18.01 8.01 -18.89
C LEU A 551 18.44 6.64 -19.44
N GLY A 552 17.73 5.56 -19.11
CA GLY A 552 18.01 4.20 -19.56
C GLY A 552 18.80 3.36 -18.56
N LEU A 553 19.21 3.91 -17.42
CA LEU A 553 19.89 3.15 -16.37
C LEU A 553 18.86 2.54 -15.40
N ILE A 554 18.49 1.29 -15.67
CA ILE A 554 17.70 0.49 -14.72
C ILE A 554 18.67 -0.08 -13.67
N PRO A 555 18.49 0.22 -12.37
CA PRO A 555 19.49 -0.13 -11.37
C PRO A 555 19.78 -1.64 -11.26
N PRO A 556 21.04 -2.02 -11.01
CA PRO A 556 21.42 -3.40 -10.77
C PRO A 556 20.95 -3.91 -9.40
N ASN A 557 21.19 -5.20 -9.12
CA ASN A 557 21.02 -5.75 -7.78
C ASN A 557 22.11 -5.18 -6.85
N LEU A 558 21.72 -4.47 -5.78
CA LEU A 558 22.63 -3.73 -4.92
C LEU A 558 22.52 -4.18 -3.46
N GLU A 559 23.63 -4.04 -2.72
CA GLU A 559 23.63 -4.04 -1.26
C GLU A 559 23.73 -2.60 -0.75
N ILE A 560 22.76 -2.20 0.07
CA ILE A 560 22.52 -0.81 0.43
C ILE A 560 22.65 -0.65 1.94
N ASP A 561 23.54 0.24 2.38
CA ASP A 561 23.69 0.60 3.78
C ASP A 561 22.51 1.49 4.20
N VAL A 562 21.84 1.15 5.31
CA VAL A 562 20.78 1.98 5.90
C VAL A 562 21.32 2.66 7.17
N PRO A 563 21.47 4.00 7.17
CA PRO A 563 21.95 4.75 8.34
C PRO A 563 20.90 4.83 9.44
N TYR A 564 21.36 4.87 10.70
CA TYR A 564 20.49 5.09 11.87
C TYR A 564 19.67 6.37 11.73
N ARG A 565 20.26 7.43 11.18
CA ARG A 565 19.60 8.72 10.95
C ARG A 565 18.41 8.67 9.99
N ALA A 566 18.25 7.62 9.18
CA ALA A 566 17.05 7.43 8.36
C ALA A 566 15.82 6.96 9.17
N LEU A 567 16.02 6.53 10.42
CA LEU A 567 14.98 6.10 11.35
C LEU A 567 14.49 7.23 12.26
N LEU A 568 15.20 8.37 12.26
CA LEU A 568 14.95 9.49 13.18
C LEU A 568 14.14 10.58 12.49
N PRO A 569 12.92 10.90 12.96
CA PRO A 569 12.16 12.01 12.40
C PRO A 569 12.84 13.37 12.63
N ARG A 570 12.63 14.30 11.69
CA ARG A 570 12.97 15.72 11.92
C ARG A 570 11.89 16.37 12.79
N ASN A 571 12.30 17.35 13.60
CA ASN A 571 11.43 18.22 14.41
C ASN A 571 10.56 17.51 15.48
N VAL A 572 10.73 16.20 15.66
CA VAL A 572 10.01 15.40 16.66
C VAL A 572 11.01 14.46 17.34
N THR A 573 10.86 14.27 18.65
CA THR A 573 11.72 13.38 19.44
C THR A 573 10.92 12.25 20.10
N GLY A 574 11.58 11.32 20.79
CA GLY A 574 10.92 10.24 21.55
C GLY A 574 10.44 9.04 20.74
N LEU A 575 10.54 9.08 19.40
CA LEU A 575 10.18 7.96 18.54
C LEU A 575 11.25 7.57 17.51
N LEU A 576 11.14 6.34 17.02
CA LEU A 576 11.88 5.76 15.89
C LEU A 576 10.88 5.26 14.85
N VAL A 577 11.14 5.48 13.56
CA VAL A 577 10.34 4.91 12.46
C VAL A 577 11.07 3.73 11.84
N THR A 578 10.37 2.62 11.61
CA THR A 578 10.91 1.42 10.96
C THR A 578 9.97 0.90 9.86
N GLY A 579 10.45 -0.08 9.08
CA GLY A 579 9.67 -0.68 8.00
C GLY A 579 9.87 0.08 6.69
N LYS A 580 8.83 0.10 5.85
CA LYS A 580 8.87 0.81 4.56
C LYS A 580 8.74 2.33 4.68
N ALA A 581 8.36 2.85 5.85
CA ALA A 581 8.15 4.28 6.08
C ALA A 581 9.43 5.03 6.52
N ILE A 582 10.58 4.35 6.53
CA ILE A 582 11.88 4.99 6.79
C ILE A 582 12.18 6.10 5.79
N SER A 583 13.16 6.95 6.11
CA SER A 583 13.47 8.09 5.26
C SER A 583 14.20 7.70 3.98
N ALA A 584 13.45 7.57 2.90
CA ALA A 584 13.93 7.29 1.55
C ALA A 584 13.07 8.06 0.52
N THR A 585 13.62 8.38 -0.65
CA THR A 585 12.80 8.87 -1.78
C THR A 585 11.98 7.74 -2.40
N HIS A 586 10.95 8.11 -3.18
CA HIS A 586 10.09 7.20 -3.93
C HIS A 586 10.88 6.08 -4.62
N ASP A 587 11.87 6.45 -5.43
CA ASP A 587 12.67 5.51 -6.22
C ASP A 587 13.80 4.81 -5.45
N ALA A 588 14.12 5.27 -4.24
CA ALA A 588 15.09 4.60 -3.38
C ALA A 588 14.46 3.46 -2.58
N LEU A 589 13.17 3.59 -2.23
CA LEU A 589 12.45 2.60 -1.43
C LEU A 589 12.38 1.17 -2.03
N PRO A 590 12.23 0.94 -3.36
CA PRO A 590 12.03 -0.39 -3.92
C PRO A 590 13.07 -1.40 -3.45
N ALA A 591 14.33 -0.96 -3.36
CA ALA A 591 15.43 -1.82 -2.96
C ALA A 591 15.61 -1.96 -1.43
N LEU A 592 14.86 -1.20 -0.63
CA LEU A 592 14.95 -1.15 0.83
C LEU A 592 13.83 -1.92 1.55
N ARG A 593 12.77 -2.34 0.85
CA ARG A 593 11.54 -2.85 1.50
C ARG A 593 11.31 -4.36 1.42
N MET A 594 12.34 -5.14 1.12
CA MET A 594 12.21 -6.61 1.08
C MET A 594 11.96 -7.17 2.48
N GLN A 595 11.10 -8.19 2.62
CA GLN A 595 10.70 -8.66 3.95
C GLN A 595 11.86 -9.06 4.86
N ALA A 596 12.86 -9.79 4.35
CA ALA A 596 14.02 -10.18 5.15
C ALA A 596 14.83 -8.96 5.64
N ASP A 597 14.91 -7.91 4.81
CA ASP A 597 15.57 -6.67 5.20
C ASP A 597 14.78 -5.93 6.28
N LEU A 598 13.45 -5.87 6.12
CA LEU A 598 12.53 -5.28 7.08
C LEU A 598 12.48 -6.02 8.43
N GLU A 599 12.61 -7.35 8.43
CA GLU A 599 12.77 -8.18 9.64
C GLU A 599 14.07 -7.82 10.40
N ASN A 600 15.19 -7.69 9.67
CA ASN A 600 16.46 -7.29 10.26
C ASN A 600 16.42 -5.86 10.80
N LEU A 601 15.91 -4.91 10.02
CA LEU A 601 15.77 -3.52 10.41
C LEU A 601 14.86 -3.35 11.64
N GLY A 602 13.77 -4.14 11.70
CA GLY A 602 12.88 -4.16 12.84
C GLY A 602 13.63 -4.51 14.13
N GLU A 603 14.35 -5.64 14.15
CA GLU A 603 15.13 -6.05 15.33
C GLU A 603 16.13 -4.97 15.76
N VAL A 604 16.87 -4.39 14.80
CA VAL A 604 17.82 -3.29 15.03
C VAL A 604 17.14 -2.10 15.70
N THR A 605 15.96 -1.70 15.20
CA THR A 605 15.18 -0.58 15.76
C THR A 605 14.73 -0.88 17.18
N GLY A 606 14.28 -2.10 17.45
CA GLY A 606 13.91 -2.56 18.79
C GLY A 606 15.08 -2.51 19.78
N LEU A 607 16.26 -2.98 19.36
CA LEU A 607 17.48 -2.91 20.17
C LEU A 607 17.88 -1.46 20.48
N ALA A 608 17.78 -0.56 19.49
CA ALA A 608 18.02 0.86 19.68
C ALA A 608 17.03 1.47 20.69
N ALA A 609 15.73 1.16 20.54
CA ALA A 609 14.68 1.64 21.44
C ALA A 609 14.90 1.18 22.89
N ALA A 610 15.23 -0.10 23.10
CA ALA A 610 15.54 -0.63 24.43
C ALA A 610 16.76 0.04 25.07
N ARG A 611 17.82 0.29 24.30
CA ARG A 611 19.00 1.03 24.80
C ARG A 611 18.66 2.46 25.20
N CYS A 612 17.86 3.14 24.39
CA CYS A 612 17.36 4.49 24.69
C CYS A 612 16.55 4.48 26.00
N ALA A 613 15.63 3.54 26.16
CA ALA A 613 14.78 3.44 27.35
C ALA A 613 15.58 3.07 28.62
N ALA A 614 16.57 2.19 28.51
CA ALA A 614 17.45 1.79 29.61
C ALA A 614 18.42 2.89 30.04
N GLY A 615 18.94 3.67 29.10
CA GLY A 615 19.84 4.78 29.38
C GLY A 615 19.14 6.12 29.67
N ASP A 616 17.82 6.16 29.58
CA ASP A 616 17.01 7.40 29.57
C ASP A 616 17.55 8.47 28.59
N VAL A 617 17.97 8.00 27.41
CA VAL A 617 18.51 8.84 26.33
C VAL A 617 17.49 8.92 25.20
N PRO A 618 17.16 10.12 24.68
CA PRO A 618 16.27 10.22 23.53
C PRO A 618 16.92 9.60 22.28
N PRO A 619 16.13 9.03 21.34
CA PRO A 619 16.65 8.31 20.18
C PRO A 619 17.73 9.06 19.39
N HIS A 620 17.58 10.37 19.19
CA HIS A 620 18.53 11.19 18.42
C HIS A 620 19.89 11.40 19.13
N ARG A 621 20.04 10.99 20.39
CA ARG A 621 21.30 11.05 21.16
C ARG A 621 21.88 9.67 21.47
N LEU A 622 21.32 8.60 20.91
CA LEU A 622 21.85 7.26 21.10
C LEU A 622 23.30 7.18 20.60
N ASP A 623 24.18 6.51 21.37
CA ASP A 623 25.51 6.13 20.91
C ASP A 623 25.39 5.04 19.84
N VAL A 624 25.45 5.47 18.58
CA VAL A 624 25.34 4.57 17.43
C VAL A 624 26.56 3.65 17.31
N ALA A 625 27.75 4.05 17.76
CA ALA A 625 28.93 3.20 17.72
C ALA A 625 28.78 2.01 18.69
N ALA A 626 28.26 2.26 19.90
CA ALA A 626 27.93 1.21 20.85
C ALA A 626 26.81 0.28 20.35
N LEU A 627 25.82 0.82 19.61
CA LEU A 627 24.81 -0.01 18.93
C LEU A 627 25.46 -0.88 17.84
N GLN A 628 26.31 -0.32 16.98
CA GLN A 628 26.97 -1.05 15.90
C GLN A 628 27.86 -2.18 16.43
N ALA A 629 28.66 -1.91 17.47
CA ALA A 629 29.49 -2.93 18.11
C ALA A 629 28.65 -4.11 18.63
N GLU A 630 27.46 -3.82 19.17
CA GLU A 630 26.52 -4.85 19.61
C GLU A 630 25.91 -5.63 18.44
N LEU A 631 25.56 -4.95 17.36
CA LEU A 631 25.04 -5.59 16.15
C LEU A 631 26.08 -6.49 15.49
N GLU A 632 27.35 -6.08 15.47
CA GLU A 632 28.48 -6.88 14.98
C GLU A 632 28.69 -8.11 15.86
N ARG A 633 28.70 -7.95 17.20
CA ARG A 633 28.79 -9.05 18.16
C ARG A 633 27.67 -10.08 18.00
N ARG A 634 26.46 -9.64 17.64
CA ARG A 634 25.29 -10.50 17.35
C ARG A 634 25.25 -11.03 15.92
N GLY A 635 26.21 -10.69 15.07
CA GLY A 635 26.24 -11.08 13.65
C GLY A 635 25.08 -10.47 12.83
N ARG A 636 24.53 -9.33 13.27
CA ARG A 636 23.42 -8.64 12.59
C ARG A 636 23.91 -7.66 11.53
N LEU A 637 24.96 -6.90 11.85
CA LEU A 637 25.62 -5.99 10.92
C LEU A 637 26.80 -6.72 10.25
N PRO A 638 26.86 -6.84 8.92
CA PRO A 638 28.05 -7.37 8.24
C PRO A 638 29.25 -6.44 8.43
N ALA A 639 30.46 -6.98 8.25
CA ALA A 639 31.68 -6.19 8.26
C ALA A 639 31.58 -5.01 7.28
N ARG A 640 31.95 -3.81 7.77
CA ARG A 640 31.95 -2.59 6.96
C ARG A 640 32.84 -2.77 5.74
N ARG A 641 32.34 -2.33 4.59
CA ARG A 641 33.12 -2.31 3.35
C ARG A 641 33.64 -0.90 3.08
N PRO A 642 34.83 -0.76 2.47
CA PRO A 642 35.30 0.53 2.01
C PRO A 642 34.35 1.10 0.95
N ALA A 643 34.34 2.42 0.83
CA ALA A 643 33.68 3.08 -0.29
C ALA A 643 34.34 2.64 -1.62
N PRO A 644 33.56 2.53 -2.72
CA PRO A 644 34.12 2.22 -4.03
C PRO A 644 35.19 3.25 -4.42
N ARG A 645 36.35 2.78 -4.90
CA ARG A 645 37.36 3.67 -5.48
C ARG A 645 36.96 4.04 -6.90
N VAL A 646 36.61 5.31 -7.10
CA VAL A 646 36.21 5.83 -8.42
C VAL A 646 37.46 6.03 -9.30
N PRO A 647 37.55 5.40 -10.48
CA PRO A 647 38.63 5.63 -11.44
C PRO A 647 38.64 7.05 -12.02
N PRO A 648 39.75 7.51 -12.62
CA PRO A 648 39.78 8.74 -13.39
C PRO A 648 38.84 8.71 -14.61
N THR A 649 38.41 9.89 -15.06
CA THR A 649 37.44 10.07 -16.16
C THR A 649 37.73 9.25 -17.43
N PRO A 650 38.96 9.20 -17.97
CA PRO A 650 39.23 8.40 -19.18
C PRO A 650 38.93 6.90 -18.99
N ALA A 651 39.28 6.35 -17.82
CA ALA A 651 39.01 4.95 -17.50
C ALA A 651 37.52 4.69 -17.28
N LEU A 652 36.77 5.66 -16.72
CA LEU A 652 35.32 5.57 -16.60
C LEU A 652 34.64 5.55 -17.97
N VAL A 653 35.10 6.37 -18.93
CA VAL A 653 34.56 6.39 -20.30
C VAL A 653 34.81 5.06 -21.02
N GLU A 654 36.00 4.48 -20.86
CA GLU A 654 36.32 3.17 -21.41
C GLU A 654 35.41 2.07 -20.81
N GLU A 655 35.24 2.08 -19.48
CA GLU A 655 34.38 1.11 -18.79
C GLU A 655 32.90 1.29 -19.14
N LEU A 656 32.45 2.53 -19.36
CA LEU A 656 31.10 2.83 -19.84
C LEU A 656 30.83 2.10 -21.15
N GLY A 657 31.74 2.20 -22.13
CA GLY A 657 31.60 1.53 -23.43
C GLY A 657 31.51 0.01 -23.34
N ARG A 658 32.12 -0.62 -22.33
CA ARG A 658 32.06 -2.08 -22.11
C ARG A 658 30.73 -2.55 -21.49
N ARG A 659 29.94 -1.64 -20.93
CA ARG A 659 28.73 -1.95 -20.14
C ARG A 659 27.46 -1.38 -20.75
N LEU A 660 27.46 -1.14 -22.06
CA LEU A 660 26.27 -0.75 -22.80
C LEU A 660 25.52 -1.99 -23.30
N PRO A 661 24.18 -1.96 -23.37
CA PRO A 661 23.28 -0.82 -23.09
C PRO A 661 23.10 -0.53 -21.60
N LEU A 662 22.76 0.72 -21.21
CA LEU A 662 22.61 1.11 -19.79
C LEU A 662 21.57 0.28 -19.02
N HIS A 663 20.52 -0.21 -19.66
CA HIS A 663 19.48 -1.00 -19.00
C HIS A 663 19.97 -2.42 -18.66
N SER A 664 21.08 -2.90 -19.24
CA SER A 664 21.64 -4.23 -18.97
C SER A 664 22.18 -4.39 -17.55
N TYR A 665 22.39 -3.30 -16.80
CA TYR A 665 22.75 -3.38 -15.39
C TYR A 665 21.74 -4.17 -14.56
N SER A 666 20.47 -4.12 -14.94
CA SER A 666 19.39 -4.88 -14.30
C SER A 666 19.34 -6.36 -14.69
N ASP A 667 20.03 -6.78 -15.77
CA ASP A 667 20.03 -8.17 -16.24
C ASP A 667 21.00 -9.03 -15.41
N MET A 668 20.60 -9.26 -14.16
CA MET A 668 21.39 -9.99 -13.18
C MET A 668 20.60 -11.16 -12.61
N GLY A 669 21.32 -12.23 -12.27
CA GLY A 669 20.75 -13.32 -11.48
C GLY A 669 20.26 -12.82 -10.12
N ARG A 670 19.12 -13.35 -9.61
CA ARG A 670 18.49 -12.92 -8.34
C ARG A 670 19.38 -13.00 -7.09
N ARG A 671 20.54 -13.66 -7.18
CA ARG A 671 21.54 -13.79 -6.10
C ARG A 671 22.82 -13.02 -6.37
N GLU A 672 22.98 -12.46 -7.56
CA GLU A 672 24.14 -11.67 -7.93
C GLU A 672 24.03 -10.30 -7.29
N VAL A 673 25.18 -9.76 -6.89
CA VAL A 673 25.32 -8.43 -6.31
C VAL A 673 26.29 -7.65 -7.16
N PHE A 674 25.89 -6.47 -7.60
CA PHE A 674 26.78 -5.58 -8.33
C PHE A 674 27.80 -4.96 -7.36
N ARG A 675 29.09 -5.04 -7.72
CA ARG A 675 30.22 -4.63 -6.88
C ARG A 675 31.05 -3.50 -7.49
N GLY A 676 30.84 -3.20 -8.76
CA GLY A 676 31.61 -2.19 -9.49
C GLY A 676 31.17 -0.77 -9.18
N VAL A 677 31.78 0.18 -9.90
CA VAL A 677 31.26 1.53 -10.07
C VAL A 677 30.34 1.56 -11.29
N ILE A 678 29.33 2.43 -11.29
CA ILE A 678 28.46 2.65 -12.45
C ILE A 678 28.97 3.90 -13.17
N PRO A 679 29.75 3.78 -14.28
CA PRO A 679 30.46 4.91 -14.85
C PRO A 679 29.53 6.04 -15.28
N PHE A 680 28.37 5.72 -15.84
CA PHE A 680 27.38 6.71 -16.26
C PHE A 680 26.98 7.66 -15.12
N VAL A 681 26.70 7.12 -13.93
CA VAL A 681 26.30 7.91 -12.76
C VAL A 681 27.47 8.77 -12.29
N HIS A 682 28.67 8.20 -12.15
CA HIS A 682 29.83 8.97 -11.69
C HIS A 682 30.25 10.09 -12.67
N LEU A 683 30.19 9.81 -13.97
CA LEU A 683 30.47 10.81 -15.01
C LEU A 683 29.42 11.93 -14.98
N ALA A 684 28.13 11.59 -14.87
CA ALA A 684 27.05 12.56 -14.76
C ALA A 684 27.17 13.46 -13.52
N LEU A 685 27.61 12.92 -12.37
CA LEU A 685 27.74 13.68 -11.13
C LEU A 685 29.01 14.56 -11.10
N ASP A 686 30.04 14.24 -11.90
CA ASP A 686 31.31 14.95 -11.90
C ASP A 686 31.32 16.15 -12.85
N GLN A 687 30.84 17.30 -12.35
CA GLN A 687 30.70 18.54 -13.10
C GLN A 687 31.99 19.36 -13.30
N ARG A 688 33.16 18.78 -13.07
CA ARG A 688 34.43 19.50 -13.27
C ARG A 688 34.66 19.79 -14.77
N PRO A 689 35.23 20.95 -15.14
CA PRO A 689 35.53 21.27 -16.54
C PRO A 689 36.37 20.20 -17.25
N ALA A 690 37.39 19.66 -16.58
CA ALA A 690 38.23 18.58 -17.12
C ALA A 690 37.44 17.30 -17.48
N THR A 691 36.37 16.98 -16.74
CA THR A 691 35.50 15.85 -17.08
C THR A 691 34.66 16.17 -18.31
N THR A 692 34.10 17.37 -18.39
CA THR A 692 33.35 17.84 -19.56
C THR A 692 34.19 17.86 -20.85
N GLU A 693 35.44 18.33 -20.76
CA GLU A 693 36.40 18.30 -21.87
C GLU A 693 36.72 16.87 -22.31
N ALA A 694 36.96 15.97 -21.36
CA ALA A 694 37.21 14.56 -21.65
C ALA A 694 36.00 13.86 -22.30
N LEU A 695 34.78 14.17 -21.86
CA LEU A 695 33.55 13.67 -22.47
C LEU A 695 33.38 14.19 -23.91
N THR A 696 33.68 15.47 -24.14
CA THR A 696 33.63 16.08 -25.47
C THR A 696 34.63 15.41 -26.42
N ALA A 697 35.89 15.27 -26.01
CA ALA A 697 36.91 14.58 -26.79
C ALA A 697 36.64 13.08 -27.00
N ALA A 698 35.89 12.45 -26.09
CA ALA A 698 35.42 11.07 -26.26
C ALA A 698 34.28 10.99 -27.28
N LEU A 699 33.33 11.93 -27.25
CA LEU A 699 32.20 11.99 -28.18
C LEU A 699 32.68 12.05 -29.63
N ASP A 700 33.70 12.86 -29.92
CA ASP A 700 34.25 13.03 -31.27
C ASP A 700 34.79 11.73 -31.88
N ARG A 701 35.24 10.80 -31.04
CA ARG A 701 35.83 9.52 -31.45
C ARG A 701 34.86 8.34 -31.34
N ALA A 702 33.75 8.50 -30.63
CA ALA A 702 32.79 7.44 -30.36
C ALA A 702 31.82 7.25 -31.52
N THR A 703 31.40 5.99 -31.71
CA THR A 703 30.36 5.56 -32.67
C THR A 703 29.32 4.70 -31.96
N GLY A 704 28.17 4.48 -32.62
CA GLY A 704 27.08 3.64 -32.11
C GLY A 704 26.58 4.11 -30.73
N GLN A 705 26.20 3.14 -29.89
CA GLN A 705 25.56 3.43 -28.60
C GLN A 705 26.44 4.25 -27.64
N LEU A 706 27.77 4.09 -27.68
CA LEU A 706 28.67 4.87 -26.85
C LEU A 706 28.59 6.36 -27.20
N ARG A 707 28.48 6.71 -28.49
CA ARG A 707 28.31 8.09 -28.94
C ARG A 707 27.02 8.70 -28.36
N THR A 708 25.91 7.95 -28.44
CA THR A 708 24.61 8.39 -27.92
C THR A 708 24.64 8.60 -26.41
N VAL A 709 25.24 7.69 -25.64
CA VAL A 709 25.32 7.81 -24.18
C VAL A 709 26.27 8.93 -23.74
N LEU A 710 27.38 9.15 -24.47
CA LEU A 710 28.24 10.32 -24.24
C LEU A 710 27.51 11.64 -24.54
N ALA A 711 26.67 11.66 -25.57
CA ALA A 711 25.81 12.81 -25.84
C ALA A 711 24.79 13.07 -24.72
N GLN A 712 24.20 12.02 -24.13
CA GLN A 712 23.36 12.15 -22.94
C GLN A 712 24.12 12.77 -21.76
N LEU A 713 25.34 12.28 -21.48
CA LEU A 713 26.20 12.86 -20.43
C LEU A 713 26.50 14.34 -20.71
N LEU A 714 26.83 14.71 -21.95
CA LEU A 714 27.08 16.09 -22.31
C LEU A 714 25.86 17.00 -22.15
N VAL A 715 24.64 16.49 -22.38
CA VAL A 715 23.40 17.21 -22.05
C VAL A 715 23.30 17.46 -20.54
N LEU A 716 23.60 16.46 -19.70
CA LEU A 716 23.63 16.64 -18.24
C LEU A 716 24.70 17.62 -17.76
N HIS A 717 25.74 17.86 -18.55
CA HIS A 717 26.77 18.89 -18.32
C HIS A 717 26.43 20.24 -18.98
N GLY A 718 25.20 20.40 -19.49
CA GLY A 718 24.74 21.62 -20.15
C GLY A 718 25.36 21.89 -21.53
N GLN A 719 26.02 20.91 -22.14
CA GLN A 719 26.72 21.09 -23.42
C GLN A 719 25.78 20.90 -24.62
N ARG A 720 25.71 21.91 -25.50
CA ARG A 720 24.87 21.89 -26.70
C ARG A 720 25.23 20.77 -27.67
N ALA A 721 26.51 20.44 -27.78
CA ALA A 721 26.99 19.36 -28.65
C ALA A 721 26.32 18.02 -28.37
N GLY A 722 25.96 17.73 -27.10
CA GLY A 722 25.19 16.54 -26.76
C GLY A 722 23.78 16.58 -27.35
N ALA A 723 23.07 17.70 -27.17
CA ALA A 723 21.73 17.89 -27.72
C ALA A 723 21.71 17.80 -29.27
N ASP A 724 22.74 18.33 -29.94
CA ASP A 724 22.87 18.23 -31.40
C ASP A 724 22.91 16.78 -31.88
N VAL A 725 23.66 15.92 -31.20
CA VAL A 725 23.72 14.47 -31.50
C VAL A 725 22.39 13.79 -31.22
N LEU A 726 21.76 14.06 -30.08
CA LEU A 726 20.48 13.43 -29.72
C LEU A 726 19.34 13.82 -30.67
N VAL A 727 19.28 15.09 -31.10
CA VAL A 727 18.28 15.56 -32.08
C VAL A 727 18.47 14.87 -33.42
N ALA A 728 19.71 14.74 -33.90
CA ALA A 728 20.00 14.05 -35.15
C ALA A 728 19.58 12.57 -35.09
N GLU A 729 19.97 11.85 -34.05
CA GLU A 729 19.63 10.44 -33.82
C GLU A 729 18.11 10.23 -33.76
N LEU A 730 17.39 11.06 -33.00
CA LEU A 730 15.94 10.97 -32.87
C LEU A 730 15.22 11.31 -34.18
N THR A 731 15.72 12.29 -34.94
CA THR A 731 15.15 12.66 -36.24
C THR A 731 15.25 11.49 -37.22
N GLU A 732 16.41 10.84 -37.29
CA GLU A 732 16.61 9.65 -38.13
C GLU A 732 15.73 8.49 -37.67
N THR A 733 15.73 8.20 -36.37
CA THR A 733 14.97 7.09 -35.79
C THR A 733 13.45 7.25 -35.99
N LEU A 734 12.93 8.48 -35.90
CA LEU A 734 11.50 8.78 -36.05
C LEU A 734 11.08 9.05 -37.50
N ALA A 735 12.00 8.98 -38.47
CA ALA A 735 11.67 9.13 -39.89
C ALA A 735 10.84 7.94 -40.44
N GLY A 736 10.93 6.78 -39.80
CA GLY A 736 10.17 5.58 -40.16
C GLY A 736 8.64 5.74 -40.06
N PRO A 737 7.86 4.79 -40.61
CA PRO A 737 6.40 4.87 -40.66
C PRO A 737 5.69 4.52 -39.34
N ALA A 738 6.42 4.08 -38.31
CA ALA A 738 5.88 3.68 -37.02
C ALA A 738 6.89 3.97 -35.90
N LEU A 739 6.40 4.04 -34.66
CA LEU A 739 7.26 4.17 -33.48
C LEU A 739 8.06 2.88 -33.25
N PRO A 740 9.37 2.96 -32.98
CA PRO A 740 10.17 1.79 -32.65
C PRO A 740 9.67 1.10 -31.37
N PRO A 741 9.50 -0.23 -31.38
CA PRO A 741 9.16 -0.96 -30.16
C PRO A 741 10.38 -1.06 -29.23
N ARG A 742 10.15 -1.44 -27.98
CA ARG A 742 11.22 -1.88 -27.09
C ARG A 742 11.83 -3.17 -27.62
N THR A 743 13.12 -3.14 -27.95
CA THR A 743 13.84 -4.27 -28.56
C THR A 743 14.57 -5.15 -27.55
N SER A 744 14.77 -4.68 -26.31
CA SER A 744 15.48 -5.43 -25.28
C SER A 744 14.53 -6.17 -24.32
N ALA A 745 14.93 -7.38 -23.94
CA ALA A 745 14.29 -8.14 -22.88
C ALA A 745 14.85 -7.67 -21.53
N ILE A 746 14.07 -6.91 -20.78
CA ILE A 746 14.42 -6.50 -19.41
C ILE A 746 13.70 -7.45 -18.44
N ARG A 747 14.48 -8.09 -17.56
CA ARG A 747 13.93 -9.04 -16.59
C ARG A 747 12.91 -8.36 -15.69
N GLU A 748 11.81 -9.06 -15.39
CA GLU A 748 10.76 -8.61 -14.46
C GLU A 748 9.95 -7.36 -14.92
N ALA A 749 10.24 -6.82 -16.10
CA ALA A 749 9.45 -5.75 -16.73
C ALA A 749 8.07 -6.26 -17.12
N GLN A 750 7.03 -5.51 -16.77
CA GLN A 750 5.62 -5.84 -17.02
C GLN A 750 4.99 -4.77 -17.91
N LEU A 751 3.70 -4.50 -17.73
CA LEU A 751 3.02 -3.46 -18.48
C LEU A 751 3.52 -2.07 -18.01
N PRO A 752 3.92 -1.16 -18.91
CA PRO A 752 4.34 0.20 -18.55
C PRO A 752 3.30 0.92 -17.68
N PRO A 753 3.72 1.71 -16.68
CA PRO A 753 5.09 2.16 -16.40
C PRO A 753 5.99 1.21 -15.57
N ASP A 754 5.57 -0.04 -15.36
CA ASP A 754 6.29 -0.95 -14.45
C ASP A 754 7.79 -1.10 -14.81
N GLN A 755 8.63 -0.84 -13.81
CA GLN A 755 10.11 -0.91 -13.88
C GLN A 755 10.79 0.12 -14.81
N SER A 756 10.04 1.09 -15.34
CA SER A 756 10.58 2.16 -16.20
C SER A 756 11.37 1.64 -17.41
N ALA A 757 11.05 0.42 -17.87
CA ALA A 757 11.59 -0.17 -19.08
C ALA A 757 10.88 0.42 -20.31
N MET A 758 11.60 1.08 -21.20
CA MET A 758 11.04 1.86 -22.30
C MET A 758 11.75 1.55 -23.63
N PRO A 759 11.13 1.86 -24.78
CA PRO A 759 11.86 1.94 -26.04
C PRO A 759 13.04 2.92 -25.94
N ASP A 760 14.19 2.55 -26.52
CA ASP A 760 15.43 3.34 -26.40
C ASP A 760 15.28 4.83 -26.77
N PRO A 761 14.52 5.22 -27.82
CA PRO A 761 14.32 6.63 -28.14
C PRO A 761 13.60 7.43 -27.04
N CYS A 762 12.77 6.79 -26.21
CA CYS A 762 12.13 7.45 -25.08
C CYS A 762 13.17 7.94 -24.06
N TYR A 763 14.23 7.16 -23.80
CA TYR A 763 15.33 7.60 -22.92
C TYR A 763 16.04 8.85 -23.47
N LEU A 764 16.18 8.96 -24.78
CA LEU A 764 16.79 10.13 -25.44
C LEU A 764 15.86 11.34 -25.39
N LEU A 765 14.55 11.15 -25.58
CA LEU A 765 13.54 12.21 -25.42
C LEU A 765 13.52 12.76 -23.99
N HIS A 766 13.55 11.88 -22.98
CA HIS A 766 13.69 12.29 -21.57
C HIS A 766 15.01 13.04 -21.33
N THR A 767 16.11 12.64 -21.98
CA THR A 767 17.37 13.37 -21.84
C THR A 767 17.28 14.76 -22.47
N LEU A 768 16.72 14.88 -23.67
CA LEU A 768 16.56 16.16 -24.36
C LEU A 768 15.60 17.10 -23.61
N ALA A 769 14.59 16.55 -22.91
CA ALA A 769 13.71 17.30 -22.03
C ALA A 769 14.48 18.06 -20.93
N LEU A 770 15.57 17.48 -20.40
CA LEU A 770 16.42 18.14 -19.39
C LEU A 770 17.17 19.35 -19.97
N ALA A 771 17.48 19.32 -21.27
CA ALA A 771 18.13 20.43 -21.96
C ALA A 771 17.18 21.63 -22.19
N ARG A 772 15.86 21.42 -22.06
CA ARG A 772 14.81 22.38 -22.48
C ARG A 772 15.07 22.91 -23.90
N ASP A 773 15.46 22.03 -24.82
CA ASP A 773 15.79 22.40 -26.20
C ASP A 773 14.52 22.42 -27.08
N PRO A 774 14.15 23.57 -27.68
CA PRO A 774 12.94 23.68 -28.48
C PRO A 774 12.96 22.83 -29.76
N ARG A 775 14.13 22.34 -30.20
CA ARG A 775 14.23 21.39 -31.32
C ARG A 775 13.59 20.03 -31.01
N ALA A 776 13.20 19.78 -29.76
CA ALA A 776 12.40 18.62 -29.38
C ALA A 776 10.95 18.69 -29.90
N ILE A 777 10.40 19.88 -30.15
CA ILE A 777 8.99 20.07 -30.52
C ILE A 777 8.61 19.30 -31.81
N PRO A 778 9.34 19.40 -32.93
CA PRO A 778 9.03 18.61 -34.13
C PRO A 778 9.11 17.09 -33.91
N LEU A 779 9.97 16.64 -32.98
CA LEU A 779 10.06 15.23 -32.61
C LEU A 779 8.80 14.78 -31.85
N TRP A 780 8.27 15.63 -30.96
CA TRP A 780 7.01 15.37 -30.27
C TRP A 780 5.81 15.34 -31.21
N GLU A 781 5.76 16.25 -32.20
CA GLU A 781 4.75 16.22 -33.26
C GLU A 781 4.82 14.91 -34.05
N ARG A 782 6.04 14.46 -34.37
CA ARG A 782 6.24 13.18 -35.05
C ARG A 782 5.77 12.00 -34.21
N VAL A 783 6.07 11.99 -32.91
CA VAL A 783 5.57 10.95 -31.99
C VAL A 783 4.04 10.96 -31.94
N ALA A 784 3.41 12.12 -31.79
CA ALA A 784 1.95 12.23 -31.75
C ALA A 784 1.27 11.77 -33.04
N ALA A 785 1.91 11.99 -34.19
CA ALA A 785 1.43 11.52 -35.49
C ALA A 785 1.54 10.00 -35.66
N LEU A 786 2.61 9.39 -35.14
CA LEU A 786 2.89 7.95 -35.29
C LEU A 786 2.28 7.07 -34.19
N LEU A 787 1.84 7.65 -33.07
CA LEU A 787 1.34 6.90 -31.92
C LEU A 787 0.06 6.11 -32.27
N ASP A 788 0.13 4.80 -32.10
CA ASP A 788 -1.06 3.95 -31.95
C ASP A 788 -1.61 4.13 -30.52
N ALA A 789 -2.78 4.76 -30.46
CA ALA A 789 -3.46 5.09 -29.21
C ALA A 789 -4.76 4.31 -29.04
N GLU A 790 -4.91 3.17 -29.72
CA GLU A 790 -6.01 2.24 -29.46
C GLU A 790 -5.84 1.58 -28.09
N GLU A 791 -6.95 1.26 -27.42
CA GLU A 791 -6.91 0.68 -26.07
C GLU A 791 -6.09 -0.62 -26.01
N ALA A 792 -6.17 -1.44 -27.07
CA ALA A 792 -5.42 -2.70 -27.17
C ALA A 792 -3.90 -2.47 -27.17
N ALA A 793 -3.41 -1.38 -27.77
CA ALA A 793 -1.98 -1.05 -27.81
C ALA A 793 -1.40 -0.79 -26.41
N PHE A 794 -2.21 -0.25 -25.48
CA PHE A 794 -1.80 -0.05 -24.08
C PHE A 794 -1.66 -1.34 -23.28
N ARG A 795 -1.99 -2.51 -23.86
CA ARG A 795 -1.74 -3.83 -23.26
C ARG A 795 -0.45 -4.48 -23.79
N ASP A 796 0.21 -3.88 -24.78
CA ASP A 796 1.46 -4.39 -25.34
C ASP A 796 2.68 -3.78 -24.61
N PRO A 797 3.45 -4.58 -23.85
CA PRO A 797 4.65 -4.11 -23.15
C PRO A 797 5.81 -3.76 -24.09
N ALA A 798 5.79 -4.18 -25.37
CA ALA A 798 6.82 -3.86 -26.35
C ALA A 798 6.54 -2.53 -27.07
N ALA A 799 5.29 -2.30 -27.51
CA ALA A 799 4.89 -1.03 -28.12
C ALA A 799 4.96 0.14 -27.11
N ALA A 800 4.58 -0.13 -25.86
CA ALA A 800 4.72 0.78 -24.73
C ALA A 800 4.26 2.24 -25.00
N PRO A 801 3.03 2.46 -25.52
CA PRO A 801 2.52 3.81 -25.83
C PRO A 801 2.53 4.75 -24.61
N PHE A 802 2.41 4.20 -23.40
CA PHE A 802 2.58 4.94 -22.15
C PHE A 802 3.91 5.71 -22.13
N SER A 803 5.02 5.04 -22.44
CA SER A 803 6.37 5.62 -22.34
C SER A 803 6.59 6.75 -23.34
N TRP A 804 6.02 6.63 -24.55
CA TRP A 804 6.08 7.67 -25.57
C TRP A 804 5.31 8.94 -25.16
N VAL A 805 4.07 8.76 -24.68
CA VAL A 805 3.25 9.88 -24.21
C VAL A 805 3.89 10.55 -22.99
N ASP A 806 4.40 9.76 -22.04
CA ASP A 806 5.07 10.29 -20.85
C ASP A 806 6.33 11.09 -21.21
N ALA A 807 7.16 10.59 -22.13
CA ALA A 807 8.36 11.30 -22.59
C ALA A 807 8.04 12.65 -23.26
N VAL A 808 7.01 12.69 -24.13
CA VAL A 808 6.53 13.94 -24.75
C VAL A 808 6.04 14.93 -23.69
N CYS A 809 5.20 14.47 -22.76
CA CYS A 809 4.64 15.33 -21.72
C CYS A 809 5.72 15.86 -20.78
N ALA A 810 6.67 15.01 -20.38
CA ALA A 810 7.80 15.38 -19.52
C ALA A 810 8.70 16.44 -20.16
N GLY A 811 8.87 16.41 -21.49
CA GLY A 811 9.57 17.44 -22.24
C GLY A 811 8.80 18.75 -22.35
N ALA A 812 7.54 18.67 -22.79
CA ALA A 812 6.72 19.84 -23.01
C ALA A 812 6.43 20.61 -21.70
N GLU A 813 6.17 19.91 -20.59
CA GLU A 813 5.96 20.53 -19.27
C GLU A 813 7.22 21.27 -18.76
N ARG A 814 8.41 20.72 -19.02
CA ARG A 814 9.69 21.38 -18.64
C ARG A 814 10.02 22.59 -19.52
N LEU A 815 9.67 22.52 -20.80
CA LEU A 815 9.93 23.59 -21.75
C LEU A 815 8.93 24.75 -21.57
N GLY A 816 7.65 24.44 -21.38
CA GLY A 816 6.59 25.44 -21.20
C GLY A 816 6.35 26.32 -22.43
N ASP A 817 6.62 25.80 -23.65
CA ASP A 817 6.52 26.57 -24.89
C ASP A 817 5.18 26.31 -25.61
N PRO A 818 4.41 27.37 -25.96
CA PRO A 818 3.16 27.26 -26.73
C PRO A 818 3.26 26.45 -28.02
N ALA A 819 4.42 26.39 -28.66
CA ALA A 819 4.63 25.61 -29.87
C ALA A 819 4.47 24.09 -29.66
N ALA A 820 4.50 23.60 -28.41
CA ALA A 820 4.20 22.20 -28.11
C ALA A 820 2.70 21.87 -28.06
N VAL A 821 1.82 22.88 -27.99
CA VAL A 821 0.36 22.70 -27.84
C VAL A 821 -0.27 21.84 -28.95
N PRO A 822 0.10 21.98 -30.24
CA PRO A 822 -0.45 21.11 -31.31
C PRO A 822 -0.17 19.63 -31.07
N ALA A 823 1.06 19.25 -30.74
CA ALA A 823 1.43 17.85 -30.46
C ALA A 823 0.64 17.29 -29.26
N LEU A 824 0.59 18.05 -28.16
CA LEU A 824 -0.16 17.66 -26.96
C LEU A 824 -1.67 17.56 -27.20
N THR A 825 -2.22 18.44 -28.03
CA THR A 825 -3.64 18.40 -28.41
C THR A 825 -3.94 17.17 -29.26
N ALA A 826 -3.06 16.84 -30.21
CA ALA A 826 -3.20 15.63 -31.03
C ALA A 826 -3.15 14.33 -30.20
N LEU A 827 -2.32 14.30 -29.13
CA LEU A 827 -2.32 13.19 -28.17
C LEU A 827 -3.61 13.16 -27.33
N ARG A 828 -4.00 14.30 -26.75
CA ARG A 828 -5.21 14.44 -25.93
C ARG A 828 -6.46 14.00 -26.68
N ASP A 829 -6.60 14.38 -27.94
CA ASP A 829 -7.85 14.17 -28.69
C ASP A 829 -8.01 12.69 -29.14
N ARG A 830 -7.08 11.80 -28.78
CA ARG A 830 -7.24 10.35 -28.94
C ARG A 830 -8.23 9.79 -27.88
N PRO A 831 -9.20 8.93 -28.25
CA PRO A 831 -10.21 8.42 -27.31
C PRO A 831 -9.63 7.74 -26.05
N ALA A 832 -8.52 7.01 -26.17
CA ALA A 832 -7.87 6.35 -25.03
C ALA A 832 -7.17 7.34 -24.07
N LEU A 833 -6.91 8.58 -24.49
CA LEU A 833 -6.16 9.59 -23.72
C LEU A 833 -7.03 10.80 -23.34
N HIS A 834 -8.36 10.65 -23.47
CA HIS A 834 -9.35 11.67 -23.15
C HIS A 834 -10.45 11.11 -22.24
N GLY A 835 -10.94 11.89 -21.28
CA GLY A 835 -12.13 11.55 -20.50
C GLY A 835 -11.91 10.43 -19.48
N GLN A 836 -10.70 10.31 -18.95
CA GLN A 836 -10.29 9.22 -18.07
C GLN A 836 -10.58 9.52 -16.59
N TRP A 837 -10.92 10.76 -16.23
CA TRP A 837 -11.32 11.13 -14.87
C TRP A 837 -12.68 10.51 -14.48
N ARG A 838 -12.90 10.31 -13.18
CA ARG A 838 -14.11 9.66 -12.63
C ARG A 838 -14.53 10.32 -11.32
N THR A 839 -15.79 10.72 -11.19
CA THR A 839 -16.29 11.32 -9.95
C THR A 839 -16.93 10.31 -8.98
N GLY A 840 -16.84 9.02 -9.30
CA GLY A 840 -17.47 7.95 -8.53
C GLY A 840 -17.41 6.61 -9.27
N GLY A 841 -17.98 5.58 -8.65
CA GLY A 841 -17.92 4.20 -9.15
C GLY A 841 -16.62 3.48 -8.75
N VAL A 842 -16.44 2.28 -9.29
CA VAL A 842 -15.31 1.40 -8.99
C VAL A 842 -14.65 0.98 -10.31
N GLU A 843 -13.32 1.13 -10.43
CA GLU A 843 -12.62 0.72 -11.66
C GLU A 843 -12.54 -0.81 -11.79
N PRO A 844 -13.12 -1.40 -12.85
CA PRO A 844 -13.12 -2.85 -13.04
C PRO A 844 -11.80 -3.38 -13.62
N ASP A 845 -10.91 -2.52 -14.13
CA ASP A 845 -9.59 -2.87 -14.65
C ASP A 845 -8.51 -1.86 -14.22
N ASP A 846 -7.24 -2.22 -14.47
CA ASP A 846 -6.06 -1.40 -14.15
C ASP A 846 -5.60 -0.52 -15.33
N LEU A 847 -6.18 -0.68 -16.52
CA LEU A 847 -5.78 0.04 -17.72
C LEU A 847 -6.32 1.47 -17.69
N GLN A 848 -7.56 1.66 -17.22
CA GLN A 848 -8.15 2.99 -17.11
C GLN A 848 -7.32 3.92 -16.22
N GLU A 849 -6.75 3.41 -15.13
CA GLU A 849 -5.90 4.21 -14.24
C GLU A 849 -4.58 4.61 -14.92
N ARG A 850 -3.95 3.69 -15.67
CA ARG A 850 -2.75 4.00 -16.47
C ARG A 850 -3.04 5.07 -17.53
N ARG A 851 -4.21 5.04 -18.17
CA ARG A 851 -4.63 6.07 -19.14
C ARG A 851 -4.93 7.40 -18.46
N ALA A 852 -5.51 7.40 -17.26
CA ALA A 852 -5.73 8.60 -16.47
C ALA A 852 -4.43 9.30 -16.06
N LEU A 853 -3.39 8.52 -15.70
CA LEU A 853 -2.04 9.06 -15.47
C LEU A 853 -1.49 9.81 -16.70
N LEU A 854 -1.76 9.30 -17.91
CA LEU A 854 -1.31 9.93 -19.16
C LEU A 854 -2.14 11.16 -19.52
N GLU A 855 -3.47 11.10 -19.42
CA GLU A 855 -4.31 12.28 -19.64
C GLU A 855 -3.92 13.40 -18.67
N LEU A 856 -3.64 13.06 -17.40
CA LEU A 856 -3.19 14.02 -16.43
C LEU A 856 -1.80 14.58 -16.79
N ALA A 857 -0.85 13.76 -17.23
CA ALA A 857 0.44 14.25 -17.75
C ALA A 857 0.27 15.20 -18.95
N ILE A 858 -0.61 14.88 -19.90
CA ILE A 858 -0.94 15.74 -21.05
C ILE A 858 -1.57 17.06 -20.56
N ALA A 859 -2.49 17.00 -19.60
CA ALA A 859 -3.15 18.17 -19.05
C ALA A 859 -2.17 19.12 -18.36
N ARG A 860 -1.22 18.57 -17.57
CA ARG A 860 -0.15 19.35 -16.94
C ARG A 860 0.74 20.04 -17.98
N ALA A 861 1.18 19.29 -18.99
CA ALA A 861 2.01 19.82 -20.07
C ALA A 861 1.27 20.91 -20.88
N LEU A 862 -0.01 20.70 -21.21
CA LEU A 862 -0.85 21.68 -21.90
C LEU A 862 -1.00 22.96 -21.07
N ALA A 863 -1.26 22.82 -19.77
CA ALA A 863 -1.42 23.96 -18.87
C ALA A 863 -0.11 24.75 -18.72
N ALA A 864 1.03 24.06 -18.58
CA ALA A 864 2.36 24.68 -18.55
C ALA A 864 2.70 25.44 -19.85
N CYS A 865 2.24 24.95 -21.00
CA CYS A 865 2.38 25.62 -22.30
C CYS A 865 1.31 26.73 -22.54
N GLY A 866 0.52 27.09 -21.53
CA GLY A 866 -0.47 28.17 -21.59
C GLY A 866 -1.82 27.79 -22.20
N SER A 867 -2.11 26.50 -22.40
CA SER A 867 -3.39 26.07 -22.98
C SER A 867 -4.53 26.09 -21.95
N PRO A 868 -5.66 26.80 -22.21
CA PRO A 868 -6.84 26.75 -21.34
C PRO A 868 -7.45 25.34 -21.23
N ARG A 869 -7.25 24.49 -22.25
CA ARG A 869 -7.73 23.11 -22.24
C ARG A 869 -7.04 22.29 -21.15
N GLY A 870 -5.73 22.48 -20.96
CA GLY A 870 -4.97 21.81 -19.90
C GLY A 870 -5.52 22.16 -18.51
N HIS A 871 -5.71 23.45 -18.24
CA HIS A 871 -6.28 23.94 -16.99
C HIS A 871 -7.68 23.36 -16.72
N ARG A 872 -8.56 23.34 -17.72
CA ARG A 872 -9.91 22.76 -17.59
C ARG A 872 -9.88 21.26 -17.27
N THR A 873 -8.97 20.50 -17.91
CA THR A 873 -8.81 19.07 -17.59
C THR A 873 -8.29 18.90 -16.16
N LEU A 874 -7.31 19.69 -15.70
CA LEU A 874 -6.86 19.65 -14.30
C LEU A 874 -8.02 19.94 -13.32
N VAL A 875 -8.85 20.94 -13.60
CA VAL A 875 -10.03 21.23 -12.77
C VAL A 875 -11.04 20.07 -12.77
N ALA A 876 -11.18 19.34 -13.87
CA ALA A 876 -12.04 18.15 -13.92
C ALA A 876 -11.55 17.05 -12.97
N TYR A 877 -10.23 16.82 -12.90
CA TYR A 877 -9.60 15.85 -12.00
C TYR A 877 -9.70 16.20 -10.51
N LEU A 878 -10.01 17.45 -10.14
CA LEU A 878 -10.25 17.80 -8.72
C LEU A 878 -11.44 17.07 -8.09
N ALA A 879 -12.38 16.58 -8.91
CA ALA A 879 -13.49 15.76 -8.46
C ALA A 879 -13.23 14.27 -8.68
N ASP A 880 -12.00 13.87 -9.02
CA ASP A 880 -11.69 12.47 -9.26
C ASP A 880 -11.76 11.67 -7.95
N ASN A 881 -12.38 10.50 -7.96
CA ASN A 881 -12.52 9.63 -6.80
C ASN A 881 -11.23 8.86 -6.46
N ARG A 882 -10.18 8.95 -7.29
CA ARG A 882 -8.82 8.49 -6.98
C ARG A 882 -8.06 9.67 -6.36
N ALA A 883 -7.95 9.67 -5.04
CA ALA A 883 -7.44 10.80 -4.26
C ALA A 883 -6.08 11.32 -4.76
N LEU A 884 -5.17 10.42 -5.14
CA LEU A 884 -3.84 10.76 -5.63
C LEU A 884 -3.86 11.53 -6.97
N LEU A 885 -4.78 11.21 -7.88
CA LEU A 885 -4.91 11.95 -9.14
C LEU A 885 -5.50 13.34 -8.91
N ALA A 886 -6.48 13.44 -8.00
CA ALA A 886 -7.04 14.74 -7.60
C ALA A 886 -5.99 15.63 -6.91
N ALA A 887 -5.17 15.06 -6.03
CA ALA A 887 -4.07 15.76 -5.35
C ALA A 887 -3.00 16.25 -6.35
N GLN A 888 -2.68 15.45 -7.36
CA GLN A 888 -1.77 15.86 -8.44
C GLN A 888 -2.34 17.03 -9.25
N ALA A 889 -3.63 16.98 -9.60
CA ALA A 889 -4.29 18.07 -10.33
C ALA A 889 -4.32 19.37 -9.50
N HIS A 890 -4.66 19.28 -8.22
CA HIS A 890 -4.64 20.40 -7.27
C HIS A 890 -3.25 21.01 -7.16
N THR A 891 -2.23 20.19 -6.89
CA THR A 891 -0.83 20.63 -6.80
C THR A 891 -0.40 21.40 -8.05
N ARG A 892 -0.80 20.92 -9.24
CA ARG A 892 -0.43 21.58 -10.50
C ARG A 892 -1.18 22.89 -10.73
N LEU A 893 -2.47 22.94 -10.42
CA LEU A 893 -3.27 24.17 -10.53
C LEU A 893 -2.71 25.26 -9.63
N THR A 894 -2.43 24.94 -8.37
CA THR A 894 -1.86 25.87 -7.39
C THR A 894 -0.49 26.38 -7.86
N LEU A 895 0.36 25.49 -8.37
CA LEU A 895 1.67 25.87 -8.89
C LEU A 895 1.59 26.83 -10.10
N LEU A 896 0.70 26.56 -11.06
CA LEU A 896 0.61 27.33 -12.30
C LEU A 896 -0.07 28.69 -12.12
N THR A 897 -1.05 28.76 -11.22
CA THR A 897 -1.88 29.97 -11.00
C THR A 897 -1.40 30.83 -9.83
N GLY A 898 -0.71 30.24 -8.84
CA GLY A 898 -0.32 30.93 -7.61
C GLY A 898 -1.47 31.16 -6.61
N VAL A 899 -2.65 30.59 -6.86
CA VAL A 899 -3.81 30.64 -5.94
C VAL A 899 -4.18 29.23 -5.48
N ASP A 900 -4.90 29.12 -4.37
CA ASP A 900 -5.42 27.84 -3.89
C ASP A 900 -6.92 27.96 -3.60
N HIS A 901 -7.72 27.25 -4.40
CA HIS A 901 -9.17 27.13 -4.21
C HIS A 901 -9.58 25.72 -3.71
N GLY A 902 -8.62 24.91 -3.26
CA GLY A 902 -8.86 23.54 -2.82
C GLY A 902 -9.55 22.71 -3.90
N ALA A 903 -10.57 21.95 -3.50
CA ALA A 903 -11.39 21.14 -4.40
C ALA A 903 -12.54 21.91 -5.09
N ASP A 904 -12.70 23.23 -4.85
CA ASP A 904 -13.81 24.01 -5.42
C ASP A 904 -13.60 24.29 -6.91
N ARG A 905 -14.14 23.41 -7.74
CA ARG A 905 -14.08 23.53 -9.21
C ARG A 905 -14.72 24.82 -9.72
N ALA A 906 -15.79 25.30 -9.10
CA ALA A 906 -16.48 26.50 -9.56
C ALA A 906 -15.61 27.74 -9.30
N ALA A 907 -14.96 27.82 -8.14
CA ALA A 907 -13.99 28.86 -7.83
C ALA A 907 -12.80 28.83 -8.80
N TRP A 908 -12.25 27.65 -9.08
CA TRP A 908 -11.17 27.49 -10.08
C TRP A 908 -11.59 27.97 -11.47
N LEU A 909 -12.76 27.55 -11.96
CA LEU A 909 -13.26 27.99 -13.28
C LEU A 909 -13.52 29.49 -13.33
N ALA A 910 -14.08 30.07 -12.26
CA ALA A 910 -14.33 31.50 -12.17
C ALA A 910 -13.02 32.32 -12.12
N HIS A 911 -11.99 31.82 -11.45
CA HIS A 911 -10.66 32.41 -11.47
C HIS A 911 -10.06 32.38 -12.89
N LEU A 912 -10.01 31.20 -13.51
CA LEU A 912 -9.46 31.00 -14.85
C LEU A 912 -10.24 31.71 -15.98
N ALA A 913 -11.48 32.13 -15.73
CA ALA A 913 -12.29 32.89 -16.69
C ALA A 913 -12.12 34.42 -16.57
N ARG A 914 -11.65 34.91 -15.42
CA ARG A 914 -11.46 36.34 -15.14
C ARG A 914 -10.04 36.83 -15.43
N GLU A 915 -9.06 35.97 -15.19
CA GLU A 915 -7.66 36.22 -15.52
C GLU A 915 -7.39 35.87 -16.98
N ASP A 916 -6.46 36.58 -17.64
CA ASP A 916 -5.86 36.08 -18.87
C ASP A 916 -5.29 34.68 -18.59
N PRO A 917 -5.35 33.73 -19.57
CA PRO A 917 -4.83 32.39 -19.36
C PRO A 917 -3.39 32.49 -18.83
N PRO A 918 -3.05 31.74 -17.75
CA PRO A 918 -1.73 31.84 -17.14
C PRO A 918 -0.66 31.75 -18.22
N ALA A 919 0.23 32.74 -18.24
CA ALA A 919 1.30 32.79 -19.22
C ALA A 919 2.05 31.44 -19.22
N PRO A 920 2.48 30.95 -20.39
CA PRO A 920 3.29 29.73 -20.48
C PRO A 920 4.49 29.83 -19.54
N ARG A 921 4.66 28.82 -18.70
CA ARG A 921 5.69 28.80 -17.65
C ARG A 921 6.34 27.41 -17.61
N PRO A 922 7.67 27.33 -17.68
CA PRO A 922 8.36 26.06 -17.52
C PRO A 922 8.18 25.54 -16.10
N LEU A 923 8.26 24.21 -15.94
CA LEU A 923 8.27 23.58 -14.62
C LEU A 923 9.39 24.17 -13.73
N PRO A 924 9.07 24.71 -12.54
CA PRO A 924 10.09 25.16 -11.59
C PRO A 924 10.94 23.99 -11.10
N SER A 925 12.26 24.21 -10.93
CA SER A 925 13.18 23.15 -10.49
C SER A 925 12.80 22.56 -9.12
N ALA A 926 12.20 23.34 -8.23
CA ALA A 926 11.74 22.87 -6.93
C ALA A 926 10.63 21.80 -7.05
N HIS A 927 9.93 21.74 -8.18
CA HIS A 927 8.88 20.77 -8.50
C HIS A 927 9.31 19.81 -9.63
N ASP A 928 10.60 19.79 -9.99
CA ASP A 928 11.10 18.77 -10.91
C ASP A 928 11.19 17.42 -10.16
N PRO A 929 10.55 16.35 -10.67
CA PRO A 929 10.61 15.02 -10.05
C PRO A 929 12.04 14.51 -9.86
N HIS A 930 13.00 14.99 -10.67
CA HIS A 930 14.40 14.58 -10.59
C HIS A 930 15.24 15.33 -9.58
N ARG A 931 14.70 16.31 -8.84
CA ARG A 931 15.47 17.20 -7.95
C ARG A 931 16.35 16.49 -6.93
N HIS A 932 16.02 15.25 -6.56
CA HIS A 932 16.77 14.44 -5.60
C HIS A 932 17.94 13.66 -6.24
N ASP A 933 17.91 13.49 -7.56
CA ASP A 933 18.92 12.76 -8.33
C ASP A 933 19.76 13.66 -9.23
N THR A 934 19.26 14.84 -9.56
CA THR A 934 20.11 15.90 -10.08
C THR A 934 20.90 16.46 -8.90
N PRO A 935 22.23 16.52 -8.95
CA PRO A 935 22.98 17.57 -8.30
C PRO A 935 22.39 18.94 -8.66
N ALA A 936 23.04 20.03 -8.28
CA ALA A 936 22.81 21.30 -8.96
C ALA A 936 23.22 21.27 -10.48
N LEU A 937 22.94 20.16 -11.21
CA LEU A 937 23.40 19.72 -12.54
C LEU A 937 22.86 20.52 -13.69
N ILE A 938 21.77 21.25 -13.49
CA ILE A 938 21.25 22.12 -14.54
C ILE A 938 21.44 23.51 -13.97
N PRO A 939 22.55 24.21 -14.28
CA PRO A 939 22.64 25.63 -14.02
C PRO A 939 21.35 26.22 -14.56
N SER A 940 20.60 26.90 -13.69
CA SER A 940 19.46 27.70 -14.07
C SER A 940 19.85 28.49 -15.31
N ARG A 941 19.43 28.06 -16.50
CA ARG A 941 19.47 28.88 -17.71
C ARG A 941 18.28 29.83 -17.64
N ASP A 942 18.30 30.62 -16.59
CA ASP A 942 17.73 31.94 -16.53
C ASP A 942 18.87 32.87 -16.11
N PRO A 943 19.45 33.67 -17.02
CA PRO A 943 20.43 34.68 -16.63
C PRO A 943 19.88 35.71 -15.63
N ALA A 944 18.58 35.68 -15.31
CA ALA A 944 17.93 36.62 -14.38
C ALA A 944 17.77 36.12 -12.92
N GLN A 945 18.03 34.85 -12.60
CA GLN A 945 17.87 34.36 -11.21
C GLN A 945 19.21 34.02 -10.57
N GLY A 946 19.95 35.08 -10.26
CA GLY A 946 21.05 35.03 -9.32
C GLY A 946 20.56 34.80 -7.90
N ALA A 947 21.27 33.90 -7.21
CA ALA A 947 21.38 33.75 -5.76
C ALA A 947 20.10 33.52 -4.97
N LEU A 948 19.96 32.31 -4.40
CA LEU A 948 19.36 32.11 -3.08
C LEU A 948 20.12 30.99 -2.32
N PRO A 949 20.12 31.03 -0.97
CA PRO A 949 21.28 30.78 -0.09
C PRO A 949 21.65 29.33 0.19
#